data_AF-A0A1I7S2J5-F1
#
_entry.id   AF-A0A1I7S2J5-F1
#
_cell.length_a   1.000
_cell.length_b   1.000
_cell.length_c   1.000
_cell.angle_alpha   90.00
_cell.angle_beta   90.00
_cell.angle_gamma   90.00
#
_symmetry.space_group_name_H-M   'P 1'
#
loop_
_entity.id
_entity.type
_entity.pdbx_description
1 polymer ?
#
loop_
_entity_poly.entity_id
_entity_poly.type
_entity_poly.pdbx_seq_one_letter_code
_entity_poly.pdbx_strand_id
1 'polypeptide(L)'
;MLRSLIQLTFRTMSPPILKTHAGQFRGESVRLGNGEEVDAFYGVPFAKPPVGELRLEKPVPLEKSNQVFEALAFKKTCIQPAFSLHKDNSEDSLYLNCYRPKGEGPFPAFVWLHGGSLQTGSGAESFTKYAAEHFAAKGIVLITPQYRVSFLGFSSLDHPDYPGNLGLWDATEALRFVRQNADGFSVDVNRITLCGISSGAGLVSVMSVSPVSRDLFQQCIQLSGSSFMDLNFNPNAKRATLRVLKTLGISPDDPKKVKEELKKLSARDIQNAADQSRVWLYQGEPAYLDFLIRQDRQFIPSDIPDLIKESPPKPTLASLVENEGLLFTLYFPKILHPHALSPAERKNYSLEDLKRFIASIIVPEEIFKEKSNEIREKVLNFYLSLKPGVEISKNLLLELHGRIFGDLLIAIPQLLEMREKLEKNWPIYQLKNVYNEFVGDKLQRVEVKQTTHSYEIEYLFGVGPWGPHIFTEGDRKFSDNLIGCFVNFIKTGSPKSDKSPNFEKITKENPDVYSKISTTVTKKTGLYAKEFEFWSSIVRDYGFNIIRGLDEKGKFRCELLEKQRIVLSTVKSNFNPNAKRATLRVLKTLGISPDDPKKVKEELKKLSARDIQNAADQSRVWLYQGEPAYLDFLIRQDRQFIPSDIPDLIKESPPKPTLASLVENEGLLFTLYFPKILHPHALSPAERKNYSLEDLKRFIASIIVPEEIFKEKSNEIREKVLNFYLSLKPGVEISKNLLLELHGRIFGDLLIAIPQLLEMREKLEKNWPIYQLKNVYNEFVGDKLQRVEVKQTTHSYEIEYLFGVGPWGPHIFTEGDRKFSDNLIGCFVNFIKTGSPKSDKSPNFEKITKENPDVYSKISTTVTKKTGLYAKEFEFWSSIVRDYGFNIIRGLDEKGKFRCELLKNNESFYRP
;
A
#
# COMPACT_ATOMS: atom_id res chain seq x y z
N MET A 1 16.87 60.48 -1.62
CA MET A 1 17.49 60.05 -0.35
C MET A 1 16.61 59.10 0.49
N LEU A 2 15.54 58.50 -0.08
CA LEU A 2 14.66 57.52 0.61
C LEU A 2 14.51 56.19 -0.15
N ARG A 3 15.35 55.93 -1.16
CA ARG A 3 15.41 54.66 -1.91
C ARG A 3 16.65 53.81 -1.55
N SER A 4 17.46 54.27 -0.60
CA SER A 4 18.73 53.65 -0.19
C SER A 4 18.73 53.11 1.25
N LEU A 5 17.55 52.96 1.86
CA LEU A 5 17.39 52.54 3.27
C LEU A 5 16.42 51.37 3.48
N ILE A 6 16.22 50.53 2.45
CA ILE A 6 15.65 49.19 2.58
C ILE A 6 16.61 48.20 1.93
N GLN A 7 17.87 48.22 2.35
CA GLN A 7 18.66 46.99 2.45
C GLN A 7 18.28 46.38 3.80
N LEU A 8 17.10 45.73 3.85
CA LEU A 8 16.91 44.68 4.82
C LEU A 8 17.99 43.65 4.50
N THR A 9 18.91 43.48 5.44
CA THR A 9 19.89 42.41 5.48
C THR A 9 19.17 41.07 5.46
N PHE A 10 18.76 40.60 4.28
CA PHE A 10 18.73 39.17 4.02
C PHE A 10 20.18 38.72 4.11
N ARG A 11 20.63 38.33 5.31
CA ARG A 11 21.72 37.36 5.40
C ARG A 11 21.22 36.17 4.60
N THR A 12 21.68 36.02 3.37
CA THR A 12 21.65 34.75 2.67
C THR A 12 22.55 33.83 3.48
N MET A 13 21.98 33.20 4.52
CA MET A 13 22.70 32.21 5.30
C MET A 13 23.15 31.14 4.31
N SER A 14 24.47 30.91 4.26
CA SER A 14 25.01 29.86 3.40
C SER A 14 24.31 28.54 3.73
N PRO A 15 23.92 27.74 2.72
CA PRO A 15 23.20 26.50 2.97
C PRO A 15 24.00 25.59 3.91
N PRO A 16 23.36 24.90 4.86
CA PRO A 16 24.08 24.06 5.80
C PRO A 16 24.81 22.93 5.07
N ILE A 17 26.02 22.65 5.52
CA ILE A 17 26.84 21.54 5.00
C ILE A 17 26.97 20.46 6.07
N LEU A 18 26.69 19.23 5.68
CA LEU A 18 27.01 18.01 6.41
C LEU A 18 28.32 17.45 5.85
N LYS A 19 29.40 17.51 6.63
CA LYS A 19 30.71 17.01 6.23
C LYS A 19 30.84 15.55 6.63
N THR A 20 31.15 14.67 5.69
CA THR A 20 31.43 13.26 5.95
C THR A 20 32.74 12.88 5.25
N HIS A 21 33.28 11.69 5.57
CA HIS A 21 34.41 11.14 4.83
C HIS A 21 34.07 10.90 3.35
N ALA A 22 32.79 10.67 3.02
CA ALA A 22 32.31 10.35 1.69
C ALA A 22 31.89 11.58 0.87
N GLY A 23 32.11 12.79 1.38
CA GLY A 23 31.79 14.04 0.70
C GLY A 23 31.12 15.05 1.63
N GLN A 24 30.77 16.20 1.05
CA GLN A 24 30.05 17.27 1.71
C GLN A 24 28.64 17.33 1.15
N PHE A 25 27.62 17.27 2.00
CA PHE A 25 26.22 17.25 1.59
C PHE A 25 25.59 18.60 1.93
N ARG A 26 25.16 19.33 0.91
CA ARG A 26 24.46 20.60 1.03
C ARG A 26 22.99 20.35 1.29
N GLY A 27 22.51 20.77 2.46
CA GLY A 27 21.12 20.68 2.87
C GLY A 27 20.43 22.04 2.84
N GLU A 28 19.30 22.14 3.53
CA GLU A 28 18.55 23.37 3.71
C GLU A 28 18.32 23.68 5.20
N SER A 29 18.18 24.96 5.53
CA SER A 29 17.66 25.37 6.85
C SER A 29 16.14 25.43 6.78
N VAL A 30 15.48 24.63 7.62
CA VAL A 30 14.02 24.54 7.68
C VAL A 30 13.53 25.28 8.91
N ARG A 31 12.71 26.31 8.68
CA ARG A 31 11.96 26.97 9.76
C ARG A 31 10.71 26.16 10.11
N LEU A 32 10.54 25.91 11.40
CA LEU A 32 9.49 25.06 11.98
C LEU A 32 8.29 25.89 12.45
N GLY A 33 7.19 25.22 12.82
CA GLY A 33 5.95 25.88 13.23
C GLY A 33 6.11 26.67 14.53
N ASN A 34 6.97 26.20 15.42
CA ASN A 34 7.35 26.88 16.67
C ASN A 34 8.32 28.07 16.48
N GLY A 35 8.74 28.36 15.25
CA GLY A 35 9.64 29.46 14.91
C GLY A 35 11.14 29.13 15.01
N GLU A 36 11.51 27.96 15.54
CA GLU A 36 12.89 27.47 15.55
C GLU A 36 13.33 27.04 14.15
N GLU A 37 14.64 26.92 13.95
CA GLU A 37 15.24 26.45 12.70
C GLU A 37 16.10 25.22 12.95
N VAL A 38 16.09 24.30 12.00
CA VAL A 38 16.94 23.10 11.98
C VAL A 38 17.58 22.94 10.60
N ASP A 39 18.70 22.23 10.54
CA ASP A 39 19.28 21.81 9.26
C ASP A 39 18.66 20.49 8.81
N ALA A 40 18.24 20.41 7.56
CA ALA A 40 17.67 19.21 6.96
C ALA A 40 18.55 18.71 5.81
N PHE A 41 18.82 17.41 5.81
CA PHE A 41 19.56 16.69 4.77
C PHE A 41 18.74 15.49 4.34
N TYR A 42 18.36 15.45 3.07
CA TYR A 42 17.54 14.40 2.49
C TYR A 42 18.41 13.54 1.57
N GLY A 43 18.32 12.21 1.73
CA GLY A 43 18.96 11.30 0.79
C GLY A 43 20.49 11.27 0.83
N VAL A 44 21.09 11.28 2.01
CA VAL A 44 22.54 11.12 2.20
C VAL A 44 22.91 9.64 2.07
N PRO A 45 23.77 9.23 1.13
CA PRO A 45 24.16 7.83 0.98
C PRO A 45 25.02 7.41 2.18
N PHE A 46 24.80 6.19 2.68
CA PHE A 46 25.64 5.61 3.75
C PHE A 46 26.42 4.36 3.30
N ALA A 47 26.11 3.82 2.13
CA ALA A 47 26.79 2.68 1.52
C ALA A 47 26.80 2.82 -0.01
N LYS A 48 27.67 2.07 -0.69
CA LYS A 48 27.62 1.97 -2.16
C LYS A 48 26.26 1.42 -2.60
N PRO A 49 25.69 1.89 -3.73
CA PRO A 49 24.47 1.34 -4.28
C PRO A 49 24.58 -0.19 -4.46
N PRO A 50 23.68 -1.01 -3.87
CA PRO A 50 23.76 -2.46 -3.91
C PRO A 50 23.24 -3.03 -5.24
N VAL A 51 23.74 -2.51 -6.36
CA VAL A 51 23.35 -2.84 -7.73
C VAL A 51 24.38 -3.73 -8.42
N GLY A 52 23.95 -4.48 -9.45
CA GLY A 52 24.85 -5.33 -10.24
C GLY A 52 25.62 -6.34 -9.39
N GLU A 53 26.95 -6.27 -9.42
CA GLU A 53 27.81 -7.17 -8.64
C GLU A 53 27.65 -7.04 -7.12
N LEU A 54 27.14 -5.92 -6.62
CA LEU A 54 26.84 -5.70 -5.20
C LEU A 54 25.44 -6.18 -4.80
N ARG A 55 24.61 -6.62 -5.77
CA ARG A 55 23.29 -7.17 -5.48
C ARG A 55 23.44 -8.45 -4.67
N LEU A 56 22.60 -8.59 -3.63
CA LEU A 56 22.62 -9.72 -2.68
C LEU A 56 23.93 -9.85 -1.89
N GLU A 57 24.76 -8.80 -1.87
CA GLU A 57 25.94 -8.70 -1.01
C GLU A 57 25.68 -7.80 0.19
N LYS A 58 26.54 -7.93 1.20
CA LYS A 58 26.59 -7.00 2.34
C LYS A 58 26.83 -5.57 1.83
N PRO A 59 26.28 -4.54 2.49
CA PRO A 59 26.54 -3.15 2.12
C PRO A 59 28.04 -2.88 2.16
N VAL A 60 28.54 -2.17 1.16
CA VAL A 60 29.95 -1.79 1.05
C VAL A 60 30.08 -0.33 1.49
N PRO A 61 30.97 -0.01 2.44
CA PRO A 61 31.21 1.37 2.86
C PRO A 61 31.58 2.28 1.68
N LEU A 62 31.24 3.56 1.79
CA LEU A 62 31.59 4.56 0.79
C LEU A 62 33.09 4.85 0.80
N GLU A 63 33.61 5.20 -0.38
CA GLU A 63 34.99 5.67 -0.52
C GLU A 63 35.12 7.13 -0.06
N LYS A 64 36.34 7.53 0.29
CA LYS A 64 36.61 8.93 0.65
C LYS A 64 36.39 9.85 -0.55
N SER A 65 35.72 10.96 -0.33
CA SER A 65 35.49 11.99 -1.35
C SER A 65 35.44 13.37 -0.71
N ASN A 66 35.91 14.38 -1.46
CA ASN A 66 35.83 15.79 -1.08
C ASN A 66 34.77 16.56 -1.88
N GLN A 67 34.01 15.85 -2.74
CA GLN A 67 32.98 16.46 -3.58
C GLN A 67 31.82 17.00 -2.75
N VAL A 68 31.11 17.99 -3.30
CA VAL A 68 29.90 18.57 -2.71
C VAL A 68 28.68 18.02 -3.46
N PHE A 69 27.72 17.45 -2.75
CA PHE A 69 26.48 16.87 -3.27
C PHE A 69 25.27 17.63 -2.71
N GLU A 70 24.18 17.66 -3.47
CA GLU A 70 22.89 18.18 -2.98
C GLU A 70 22.13 17.10 -2.21
N ALA A 71 21.67 17.43 -1.00
CA ALA A 71 20.85 16.59 -0.13
C ALA A 71 19.52 17.29 0.15
N LEU A 72 18.79 17.63 -0.93
CA LEU A 72 17.56 18.44 -0.93
C LEU A 72 16.30 17.67 -1.35
N ALA A 73 16.41 16.37 -1.62
CA ALA A 73 15.27 15.55 -2.02
C ALA A 73 15.39 14.12 -1.46
N PHE A 74 14.24 13.53 -1.11
CA PHE A 74 14.16 12.13 -0.75
C PHE A 74 14.63 11.25 -1.91
N LYS A 75 15.29 10.14 -1.57
CA LYS A 75 15.69 9.11 -2.51
C LYS A 75 14.62 8.04 -2.60
N LYS A 76 14.68 7.28 -3.69
CA LYS A 76 13.74 6.18 -3.97
C LYS A 76 13.78 5.16 -2.84
N THR A 77 12.64 4.54 -2.59
CA THR A 77 12.53 3.46 -1.61
C THR A 77 13.22 2.19 -2.13
N CYS A 78 13.53 1.24 -1.23
CA CYS A 78 14.00 -0.08 -1.64
C CYS A 78 12.96 -0.78 -2.53
N ILE A 79 13.36 -1.72 -3.37
CA ILE A 79 12.44 -2.59 -4.14
C ILE A 79 11.47 -3.29 -3.17
N GLN A 80 10.17 -3.19 -3.45
CA GLN A 80 9.10 -3.78 -2.63
C GLN A 80 8.06 -4.51 -3.50
N PRO A 81 7.25 -5.40 -2.90
CA PRO A 81 6.17 -6.10 -3.59
C PRO A 81 5.16 -5.17 -4.29
N ALA A 82 4.48 -5.70 -5.30
CA ALA A 82 3.47 -4.97 -6.06
C ALA A 82 2.30 -4.42 -5.21
N PHE A 83 2.01 -4.99 -4.04
CA PHE A 83 0.97 -4.48 -3.14
C PHE A 83 1.42 -3.28 -2.29
N SER A 84 2.73 -2.96 -2.25
CA SER A 84 3.24 -1.80 -1.50
C SER A 84 2.68 -0.49 -2.05
N LEU A 85 2.43 0.48 -1.17
CA LEU A 85 2.04 1.84 -1.57
C LEU A 85 3.23 2.64 -2.15
N HIS A 86 4.48 2.21 -1.89
CA HIS A 86 5.69 2.86 -2.40
C HIS A 86 6.06 2.37 -3.80
N LYS A 87 5.51 3.03 -4.82
CA LYS A 87 5.76 2.67 -6.23
C LYS A 87 7.08 3.21 -6.78
N ASP A 88 7.58 4.34 -6.26
CA ASP A 88 8.89 4.85 -6.64
C ASP A 88 9.99 4.16 -5.82
N ASN A 89 10.50 3.07 -6.38
CA ASN A 89 11.51 2.22 -5.78
C ASN A 89 12.70 1.96 -6.70
N SER A 90 13.83 1.60 -6.08
CA SER A 90 15.12 1.34 -6.72
C SER A 90 15.93 0.35 -5.88
N GLU A 91 16.90 -0.31 -6.51
CA GLU A 91 17.97 -1.02 -5.79
C GLU A 91 18.98 -0.05 -5.20
N ASP A 92 19.23 1.07 -5.88
CA ASP A 92 20.00 2.18 -5.33
C ASP A 92 19.13 2.95 -4.33
N SER A 93 19.10 2.46 -3.09
CA SER A 93 18.20 2.93 -2.03
C SER A 93 18.84 3.03 -0.64
N LEU A 94 20.16 2.80 -0.49
CA LEU A 94 20.87 2.86 0.79
C LEU A 94 21.22 4.30 1.20
N TYR A 95 20.18 5.06 1.51
CA TYR A 95 20.25 6.46 1.91
C TYR A 95 19.59 6.68 3.28
N LEU A 96 20.00 7.73 3.97
CA LEU A 96 19.38 8.22 5.20
C LEU A 96 18.96 9.69 5.06
N ASN A 97 18.01 10.10 5.89
CA ASN A 97 17.64 11.50 6.07
C ASN A 97 18.04 11.96 7.48
N CYS A 98 18.33 13.25 7.65
CA CYS A 98 18.80 13.80 8.90
C CYS A 98 18.24 15.20 9.17
N TYR A 99 17.62 15.39 10.35
CA TYR A 99 17.41 16.71 10.93
C TYR A 99 18.47 16.94 12.00
N ARG A 100 19.31 17.96 11.79
CA ARG A 100 20.38 18.36 12.72
C ARG A 100 19.97 19.66 13.44
N PRO A 101 20.00 19.69 14.78
CA PRO A 101 19.70 20.91 15.54
C PRO A 101 20.67 22.05 15.22
N LYS A 102 20.20 23.30 15.36
CA LYS A 102 21.08 24.47 15.41
C LYS A 102 21.67 24.64 16.82
N GLY A 103 22.87 25.20 16.91
CA GLY A 103 23.55 25.49 18.18
C GLY A 103 24.79 24.64 18.42
N GLU A 104 25.33 24.73 19.63
CA GLU A 104 26.54 24.00 20.04
C GLU A 104 26.18 22.55 20.42
N GLY A 105 26.64 21.61 19.60
CA GLY A 105 26.60 20.17 19.90
C GLY A 105 27.82 19.70 20.71
N PRO A 106 28.09 18.39 20.77
CA PRO A 106 27.36 17.30 20.13
C PRO A 106 26.04 16.95 20.83
N PHE A 107 25.05 16.49 20.05
CA PHE A 107 23.70 16.17 20.50
C PHE A 107 23.47 14.65 20.57
N PRO A 108 22.54 14.15 21.43
CA PRO A 108 22.04 12.78 21.32
C PRO A 108 21.45 12.50 19.94
N ALA A 109 21.60 11.27 19.46
CA ALA A 109 20.99 10.82 18.20
C ALA A 109 19.79 9.91 18.45
N PHE A 110 18.73 10.15 17.68
CA PHE A 110 17.55 9.32 17.57
C PHE A 110 17.52 8.67 16.18
N VAL A 111 17.87 7.40 16.11
CA VAL A 111 17.93 6.64 14.85
C VAL A 111 16.67 5.76 14.75
N TRP A 112 15.84 6.01 13.73
CA TRP A 112 14.54 5.39 13.56
C TRP A 112 14.53 4.34 12.44
N LEU A 113 14.26 3.08 12.78
CA LEU A 113 14.03 1.99 11.84
C LEU A 113 12.52 1.80 11.62
N HIS A 114 12.09 1.99 10.37
CA HIS A 114 10.67 1.90 10.00
C HIS A 114 10.09 0.48 10.17
N GLY A 115 8.76 0.38 10.25
CA GLY A 115 8.04 -0.89 10.22
C GLY A 115 7.79 -1.39 8.79
N GLY A 116 6.85 -2.33 8.62
CA GLY A 116 6.44 -2.83 7.30
C GLY A 116 6.72 -4.31 7.07
N SER A 117 6.70 -5.13 8.12
CA SER A 117 6.78 -6.60 8.06
C SER A 117 8.04 -7.13 7.35
N LEU A 118 9.11 -6.32 7.31
CA LEU A 118 10.32 -6.56 6.51
C LEU A 118 10.07 -6.70 5.00
N GLN A 119 8.86 -6.40 4.51
CA GLN A 119 8.48 -6.47 3.09
C GLN A 119 8.39 -5.09 2.46
N THR A 120 7.99 -4.10 3.24
CA THR A 120 7.69 -2.74 2.78
C THR A 120 8.19 -1.69 3.77
N GLY A 121 7.95 -0.42 3.44
CA GLY A 121 8.18 0.75 4.31
C GLY A 121 9.22 1.71 3.77
N SER A 122 9.36 2.86 4.43
CA SER A 122 10.35 3.87 4.04
C SER A 122 10.76 4.77 5.21
N GLY A 123 12.07 5.03 5.34
CA GLY A 123 12.60 6.03 6.28
C GLY A 123 12.10 7.46 6.02
N ALA A 124 11.58 7.76 4.83
CA ALA A 124 11.01 9.08 4.52
C ALA A 124 9.66 9.32 5.19
N GLU A 125 8.89 8.26 5.53
CA GLU A 125 7.54 8.39 6.11
C GLU A 125 7.55 9.10 7.47
N SER A 126 8.61 8.88 8.25
CA SER A 126 8.77 9.46 9.59
C SER A 126 9.65 10.72 9.60
N PHE A 127 10.08 11.22 8.43
CA PHE A 127 10.91 12.41 8.29
C PHE A 127 10.05 13.65 8.00
N THR A 128 9.32 14.12 9.01
CA THR A 128 8.38 15.25 8.87
C THR A 128 8.86 16.49 9.63
N LYS A 129 8.35 17.67 9.24
CA LYS A 129 8.56 18.91 10.02
C LYS A 129 8.02 18.80 11.43
N TYR A 130 6.95 18.03 11.63
CA TYR A 130 6.42 17.73 12.96
C TYR A 130 7.45 16.99 13.81
N ALA A 131 8.07 15.94 13.27
CA ALA A 131 9.15 15.23 13.95
C ALA A 131 10.34 16.15 14.24
N ALA A 132 10.70 17.02 13.30
CA ALA A 132 11.76 18.00 13.51
C ALA A 132 11.46 18.96 14.67
N GLU A 133 10.24 19.48 14.77
CA GLU A 133 9.77 20.35 15.86
C GLU A 133 9.84 19.64 17.22
N HIS A 134 9.48 18.37 17.25
CA HIS A 134 9.34 17.63 18.49
C HIS A 134 10.62 16.93 18.97
N PHE A 135 11.61 16.72 18.09
CA PHE A 135 12.90 16.12 18.42
C PHE A 135 14.09 17.04 18.12
N ALA A 136 14.26 17.45 16.85
CA ALA A 136 15.45 18.20 16.43
C ALA A 136 15.54 19.60 17.05
N ALA A 137 14.42 20.32 17.11
CA ALA A 137 14.34 21.61 17.77
C ALA A 137 14.67 21.51 19.28
N LYS A 138 14.45 20.32 19.88
CA LYS A 138 14.81 20.03 21.28
C LYS A 138 16.25 19.51 21.46
N GLY A 139 17.13 19.69 20.47
CA GLY A 139 18.54 19.31 20.58
C GLY A 139 18.79 17.81 20.47
N ILE A 140 18.10 17.12 19.54
CA ILE A 140 18.29 15.69 19.22
C ILE A 140 18.49 15.54 17.71
N VAL A 141 19.54 14.86 17.26
CA VAL A 141 19.70 14.56 15.83
C VAL A 141 18.73 13.44 15.45
N LEU A 142 17.75 13.70 14.59
CA LEU A 142 16.84 12.67 14.08
C LEU A 142 17.36 12.11 12.77
N ILE A 143 17.57 10.79 12.71
CA ILE A 143 18.11 10.09 11.55
C ILE A 143 17.17 8.96 11.14
N THR A 144 16.73 8.94 9.88
CA THR A 144 15.83 7.91 9.34
C THR A 144 16.48 7.17 8.15
N PRO A 145 17.23 6.08 8.40
CA PRO A 145 17.83 5.28 7.34
C PRO A 145 16.81 4.41 6.61
N GLN A 146 17.06 4.16 5.32
CA GLN A 146 16.49 3.04 4.58
C GLN A 146 17.32 1.77 4.82
N TYR A 147 16.71 0.60 4.69
CA TYR A 147 17.40 -0.69 4.62
C TYR A 147 16.67 -1.61 3.63
N ARG A 148 17.37 -2.55 2.98
CA ARG A 148 16.73 -3.46 2.02
C ARG A 148 15.65 -4.29 2.70
N VAL A 149 14.51 -4.42 2.03
CA VAL A 149 13.33 -5.20 2.44
C VAL A 149 13.02 -6.29 1.41
N SER A 150 12.06 -7.14 1.73
CA SER A 150 11.56 -8.24 0.89
C SER A 150 12.68 -9.16 0.40
N PHE A 151 12.61 -9.63 -0.85
CA PHE A 151 13.57 -10.58 -1.40
C PHE A 151 15.02 -10.06 -1.30
N LEU A 152 15.27 -8.81 -1.69
CA LEU A 152 16.64 -8.26 -1.70
C LEU A 152 17.22 -8.03 -0.30
N GLY A 153 16.37 -7.91 0.73
CA GLY A 153 16.78 -7.71 2.12
C GLY A 153 16.91 -9.00 2.91
N PHE A 154 16.05 -9.99 2.67
CA PHE A 154 15.85 -11.10 3.60
C PHE A 154 15.71 -12.49 2.94
N SER A 155 15.91 -12.62 1.62
CA SER A 155 16.05 -13.95 1.00
C SER A 155 17.25 -14.72 1.56
N SER A 156 17.18 -16.05 1.56
CA SER A 156 18.21 -16.92 2.12
C SER A 156 18.14 -18.31 1.54
N LEU A 157 19.27 -19.03 1.51
CA LEU A 157 19.30 -20.47 1.28
C LEU A 157 19.74 -21.27 2.52
N ASP A 158 19.90 -20.59 3.66
CA ASP A 158 20.54 -21.18 4.85
C ASP A 158 21.89 -21.81 4.53
N HIS A 159 22.74 -21.03 3.86
CA HIS A 159 24.08 -21.43 3.46
C HIS A 159 25.06 -20.28 3.71
N PRO A 160 26.33 -20.53 4.09
CA PRO A 160 27.31 -19.47 4.34
C PRO A 160 27.49 -18.46 3.20
N ASP A 161 27.35 -18.90 1.94
CA ASP A 161 27.44 -18.03 0.75
C ASP A 161 26.15 -17.24 0.45
N TYR A 162 25.01 -17.68 1.02
CA TYR A 162 23.71 -17.01 0.89
C TYR A 162 22.96 -17.04 2.24
N PRO A 163 23.48 -16.33 3.26
CA PRO A 163 23.00 -16.42 4.64
C PRO A 163 21.66 -15.70 4.86
N GLY A 164 21.43 -14.60 4.13
CA GLY A 164 20.27 -13.70 4.27
C GLY A 164 20.57 -12.48 5.16
N ASN A 165 19.52 -11.89 5.74
CA ASN A 165 19.61 -10.77 6.69
C ASN A 165 20.32 -9.50 6.20
N LEU A 166 20.34 -9.22 4.90
CA LEU A 166 21.01 -8.05 4.33
C LEU A 166 20.44 -6.73 4.86
N GLY A 167 19.13 -6.65 5.15
CA GLY A 167 18.54 -5.47 5.79
C GLY A 167 19.12 -5.14 7.18
N LEU A 168 19.53 -6.15 7.97
CA LEU A 168 20.23 -5.94 9.25
C LEU A 168 21.63 -5.37 9.05
N TRP A 169 22.34 -5.86 8.03
CA TRP A 169 23.64 -5.32 7.66
C TRP A 169 23.53 -3.86 7.17
N ASP A 170 22.51 -3.54 6.38
CA ASP A 170 22.27 -2.17 5.90
C ASP A 170 22.02 -1.20 7.06
N ALA A 171 21.13 -1.55 8.00
CA ALA A 171 20.86 -0.73 9.18
C ALA A 171 22.11 -0.56 10.07
N THR A 172 22.94 -1.61 10.16
CA THR A 172 24.22 -1.56 10.87
C THR A 172 25.23 -0.63 10.19
N GLU A 173 25.29 -0.66 8.85
CA GLU A 173 26.18 0.22 8.10
C GLU A 173 25.76 1.69 8.21
N ALA A 174 24.45 1.97 8.24
CA ALA A 174 23.95 3.32 8.53
C ALA A 174 24.43 3.82 9.91
N LEU A 175 24.40 2.98 10.94
CA LEU A 175 24.93 3.34 12.27
C LEU A 175 26.44 3.57 12.24
N ARG A 176 27.20 2.72 11.55
CA ARG A 176 28.66 2.90 11.38
C ARG A 176 28.97 4.20 10.67
N PHE A 177 28.25 4.51 9.61
CA PHE A 177 28.39 5.75 8.85
C PHE A 177 28.11 6.97 9.74
N VAL A 178 27.03 6.98 10.53
CA VAL A 178 26.75 8.08 11.46
C VAL A 178 27.89 8.24 12.48
N ARG A 179 28.37 7.15 13.08
CA ARG A 179 29.47 7.20 14.07
C ARG A 179 30.78 7.70 13.49
N GLN A 180 31.14 7.23 12.29
CA GLN A 180 32.38 7.65 11.60
C GLN A 180 32.34 9.13 11.19
N ASN A 181 31.15 9.71 11.07
CA ASN A 181 30.93 11.08 10.63
C ASN A 181 30.26 11.95 11.71
N ALA A 182 30.41 11.57 12.99
CA ALA A 182 29.69 12.18 14.11
C ALA A 182 29.88 13.70 14.18
N ASP A 183 31.09 14.21 13.91
CA ASP A 183 31.38 15.64 13.89
C ASP A 183 30.52 16.39 12.86
N GLY A 184 30.32 15.80 11.68
CA GLY A 184 29.48 16.38 10.64
C GLY A 184 28.00 16.36 11.02
N PHE A 185 27.54 15.25 11.59
CA PHE A 185 26.16 15.11 12.08
C PHE A 185 25.90 15.88 13.38
N SER A 186 26.95 16.41 14.03
CA SER A 186 26.90 16.95 15.40
C SER A 186 26.35 15.94 16.41
N VAL A 187 26.71 14.67 16.29
CA VAL A 187 26.22 13.55 17.11
C VAL A 187 27.23 13.17 18.18
N ASP A 188 26.74 12.96 19.39
CA ASP A 188 27.48 12.32 20.46
C ASP A 188 27.41 10.79 20.29
N VAL A 189 28.54 10.17 19.94
CA VAL A 189 28.64 8.73 19.69
C VAL A 189 28.37 7.86 20.93
N ASN A 190 28.31 8.45 22.13
CA ASN A 190 27.97 7.77 23.37
C ASN A 190 26.50 7.96 23.76
N ARG A 191 25.72 8.71 22.97
CA ARG A 191 24.28 8.94 23.20
C ARG A 191 23.48 8.68 21.92
N ILE A 192 23.65 7.49 21.35
CA ILE A 192 22.84 7.02 20.23
C ILE A 192 21.72 6.11 20.76
N THR A 193 20.48 6.49 20.49
CA THR A 193 19.28 5.68 20.73
C THR A 193 18.82 5.06 19.42
N LEU A 194 18.79 3.73 19.36
CA LEU A 194 18.20 3.00 18.25
C LEU A 194 16.74 2.67 18.58
N CYS A 195 15.84 3.05 17.67
CA CYS A 195 14.41 2.88 17.84
C CYS A 195 13.80 2.20 16.62
N GLY A 196 12.80 1.37 16.83
CA GLY A 196 11.99 0.86 15.74
C GLY A 196 10.59 0.49 16.18
N ILE A 197 9.72 0.30 15.20
CA ILE A 197 8.34 -0.15 15.40
C ILE A 197 8.04 -1.43 14.63
N SER A 198 7.24 -2.32 15.21
CA SER A 198 6.81 -3.56 14.55
C SER A 198 8.01 -4.39 14.09
N SER A 199 8.16 -4.66 12.80
CA SER A 199 9.36 -5.28 12.23
C SER A 199 10.66 -4.51 12.48
N GLY A 200 10.59 -3.17 12.51
CA GLY A 200 11.73 -2.33 12.89
C GLY A 200 12.16 -2.54 14.34
N ALA A 201 11.21 -2.74 15.27
CA ALA A 201 11.52 -3.10 16.66
C ALA A 201 12.13 -4.51 16.76
N GLY A 202 11.79 -5.41 15.83
CA GLY A 202 12.48 -6.70 15.67
C GLY A 202 13.93 -6.56 15.24
N LEU A 203 14.22 -5.65 14.30
CA LEU A 203 15.60 -5.30 13.94
C LEU A 203 16.35 -4.75 15.15
N VAL A 204 15.76 -3.80 15.90
CA VAL A 204 16.36 -3.27 17.15
C VAL A 204 16.62 -4.37 18.17
N SER A 205 15.67 -5.29 18.36
CA SER A 205 15.84 -6.45 19.24
C SER A 205 17.09 -7.25 18.90
N VAL A 206 17.23 -7.69 17.63
CA VAL A 206 18.40 -8.45 17.17
C VAL A 206 19.67 -7.63 17.25
N MET A 207 19.65 -6.37 16.80
CA MET A 207 20.81 -5.49 16.81
C MET A 207 21.30 -5.17 18.23
N SER A 208 20.41 -5.21 19.23
CA SER A 208 20.77 -4.96 20.63
C SER A 208 21.62 -6.06 21.25
N VAL A 209 21.65 -7.25 20.64
CA VAL A 209 22.37 -8.42 21.15
C VAL A 209 23.36 -9.04 20.18
N SER A 210 23.27 -8.72 18.88
CA SER A 210 24.23 -9.17 17.88
C SER A 210 25.61 -8.56 18.14
N PRO A 211 26.70 -9.36 18.17
CA PRO A 211 28.06 -8.83 18.33
C PRO A 211 28.50 -7.91 17.19
N VAL A 212 27.79 -7.93 16.05
CA VAL A 212 28.10 -7.07 14.89
C VAL A 212 27.68 -5.61 15.12
N SER A 213 26.65 -5.38 15.95
CA SER A 213 25.94 -4.09 16.04
C SER A 213 25.67 -3.59 17.46
N ARG A 214 25.64 -4.46 18.48
CA ARG A 214 25.24 -4.10 19.86
C ARG A 214 26.05 -2.97 20.48
N ASP A 215 27.28 -2.76 20.03
CA ASP A 215 28.19 -1.73 20.57
C ASP A 215 28.15 -0.40 19.81
N LEU A 216 27.31 -0.27 18.78
CA LEU A 216 27.17 0.95 17.99
C LEU A 216 26.22 1.98 18.62
N PHE A 217 25.43 1.59 19.61
CA PHE A 217 24.43 2.43 20.27
C PHE A 217 24.26 2.07 21.75
N GLN A 218 23.67 2.98 22.53
CA GLN A 218 23.62 2.87 23.99
C GLN A 218 22.22 2.56 24.52
N GLN A 219 21.17 2.89 23.77
CA GLN A 219 19.79 2.82 24.24
C GLN A 219 18.86 2.24 23.17
N CYS A 220 17.84 1.50 23.59
CA CYS A 220 16.88 0.85 22.70
C CYS A 220 15.47 1.39 22.96
N ILE A 221 14.70 1.61 21.90
CA ILE A 221 13.24 1.77 21.97
C ILE A 221 12.59 0.72 21.06
N GLN A 222 11.72 -0.11 21.62
CA GLN A 222 11.04 -1.21 20.92
C GLN A 222 9.52 -1.00 21.00
N LEU A 223 8.93 -0.47 19.92
CA LEU A 223 7.49 -0.22 19.84
C LEU A 223 6.78 -1.42 19.21
N SER A 224 5.95 -2.11 19.99
CA SER A 224 5.13 -3.24 19.54
C SER A 224 5.91 -4.26 18.70
N GLY A 225 7.08 -4.68 19.16
CA GLY A 225 7.87 -5.65 18.41
C GLY A 225 9.14 -6.13 19.10
N SER A 226 9.53 -7.35 18.73
CA SER A 226 10.60 -8.11 19.36
C SER A 226 11.14 -9.16 18.36
N SER A 227 12.30 -9.75 18.65
CA SER A 227 12.83 -10.86 17.85
C SER A 227 12.23 -12.22 18.23
N PHE A 228 11.46 -12.28 19.33
CA PHE A 228 10.77 -13.49 19.78
C PHE A 228 9.44 -13.70 19.05
N MET A 229 8.97 -12.70 18.31
CA MET A 229 7.77 -12.81 17.48
C MET A 229 8.06 -13.69 16.26
N ASP A 230 7.24 -14.72 16.07
CA ASP A 230 7.31 -15.61 14.91
C ASP A 230 7.09 -14.84 13.57
N LEU A 231 6.37 -13.70 13.63
CA LEU A 231 6.17 -12.79 12.50
C LEU A 231 7.44 -12.04 12.07
N ASN A 232 8.48 -11.97 12.91
CA ASN A 232 9.74 -11.28 12.61
C ASN A 232 10.93 -12.22 12.43
N PHE A 233 10.94 -13.36 13.13
CA PHE A 233 12.06 -14.29 13.17
C PHE A 233 11.61 -15.73 12.94
N ASN A 234 11.89 -16.28 11.75
CA ASN A 234 11.47 -17.63 11.35
C ASN A 234 12.30 -18.13 10.13
N PRO A 235 12.54 -19.44 9.96
CA PRO A 235 13.22 -20.02 8.80
C PRO A 235 12.49 -19.86 7.44
N ASN A 236 11.29 -19.28 7.39
CA ASN A 236 10.45 -19.20 6.18
C ASN A 236 11.15 -18.53 4.98
N ALA A 237 12.10 -17.62 5.24
CA ALA A 237 12.93 -16.99 4.21
C ALA A 237 13.53 -17.99 3.21
N LYS A 238 14.01 -19.15 3.70
CA LYS A 238 14.56 -20.20 2.83
C LYS A 238 13.49 -20.78 1.90
N ARG A 239 12.34 -21.12 2.48
CA ARG A 239 11.22 -21.73 1.75
C ARG A 239 10.68 -20.78 0.69
N ALA A 240 10.49 -19.50 1.03
CA ALA A 240 10.09 -18.48 0.08
C ALA A 240 11.12 -18.32 -1.04
N THR A 241 12.41 -18.26 -0.71
CA THR A 241 13.49 -18.16 -1.69
C THR A 241 13.47 -19.33 -2.67
N LEU A 242 13.31 -20.58 -2.19
CA LEU A 242 13.20 -21.76 -3.07
C LEU A 242 12.01 -21.68 -4.04
N ARG A 243 10.87 -21.10 -3.61
CA ARG A 243 9.72 -20.89 -4.51
C ARG A 243 10.05 -19.83 -5.58
N VAL A 244 10.73 -18.75 -5.23
CA VAL A 244 11.17 -17.74 -6.20
C VAL A 244 12.12 -18.34 -7.23
N LEU A 245 13.12 -19.10 -6.77
CA LEU A 245 14.10 -19.74 -7.66
C LEU A 245 13.42 -20.70 -8.64
N LYS A 246 12.44 -21.47 -8.16
CA LYS A 246 11.62 -22.33 -9.02
C LYS A 246 10.85 -21.52 -10.08
N THR A 247 10.24 -20.40 -9.71
CA THR A 247 9.56 -19.50 -10.66
C THR A 247 10.54 -18.93 -11.70
N LEU A 248 11.78 -18.65 -11.30
CA LEU A 248 12.84 -18.14 -12.18
C LEU A 248 13.55 -19.23 -13.00
N GLY A 249 13.29 -20.52 -12.74
CA GLY A 249 14.00 -21.63 -13.39
C GLY A 249 15.45 -21.78 -12.94
N ILE A 250 15.83 -21.27 -11.76
CA ILE A 250 17.19 -21.34 -11.20
C ILE A 250 17.28 -22.55 -10.27
N SER A 251 18.30 -23.41 -10.45
CA SER A 251 18.56 -24.52 -9.54
C SER A 251 19.10 -24.02 -8.19
N PRO A 252 18.58 -24.49 -7.03
CA PRO A 252 19.05 -24.08 -5.72
C PRO A 252 20.30 -24.83 -5.21
N ASP A 253 20.83 -25.79 -5.98
CA ASP A 253 21.85 -26.76 -5.51
C ASP A 253 23.20 -26.10 -5.15
N ASP A 254 23.53 -24.98 -5.79
CA ASP A 254 24.77 -24.25 -5.57
C ASP A 254 24.45 -22.79 -5.24
N PRO A 255 24.45 -22.41 -3.94
CA PRO A 255 24.13 -21.06 -3.50
C PRO A 255 25.00 -19.96 -4.12
N LYS A 256 26.24 -20.25 -4.54
CA LYS A 256 27.09 -19.28 -5.24
C LYS A 256 26.57 -19.04 -6.65
N LYS A 257 26.31 -20.11 -7.40
CA LYS A 257 25.71 -20.01 -8.75
C LYS A 257 24.32 -19.38 -8.71
N VAL A 258 23.51 -19.68 -7.69
CA VAL A 258 22.22 -19.00 -7.50
C VAL A 258 22.41 -17.49 -7.43
N LYS A 259 23.37 -17.02 -6.62
CA LYS A 259 23.64 -15.58 -6.51
C LYS A 259 24.13 -15.00 -7.84
N GLU A 260 25.02 -15.69 -8.56
CA GLU A 260 25.49 -15.29 -9.89
C GLU A 260 24.35 -15.18 -10.91
N GLU A 261 23.42 -16.15 -10.96
CA GLU A 261 22.26 -16.13 -11.85
C GLU A 261 21.30 -14.99 -11.49
N LEU A 262 21.03 -14.77 -10.20
CA LEU A 262 20.18 -13.66 -9.75
C LEU A 262 20.81 -12.28 -10.05
N LYS A 263 22.13 -12.14 -10.03
CA LYS A 263 22.83 -10.89 -10.42
C LYS A 263 22.62 -10.55 -11.91
N LYS A 264 22.34 -11.53 -12.78
CA LYS A 264 22.07 -11.33 -14.21
C LYS A 264 20.67 -10.77 -14.51
N LEU A 265 19.72 -10.90 -13.57
CA LEU A 265 18.34 -10.43 -13.75
C LEU A 265 18.19 -8.94 -13.38
N SER A 266 17.02 -8.33 -13.62
CA SER A 266 16.70 -7.06 -12.95
C SER A 266 16.11 -7.33 -11.57
N ALA A 267 16.31 -6.45 -10.58
CA ALA A 267 15.62 -6.62 -9.30
C ALA A 267 14.11 -6.62 -9.41
N ARG A 268 13.55 -5.93 -10.41
CA ARG A 268 12.12 -5.94 -10.64
C ARG A 268 11.65 -7.32 -11.09
N ASP A 269 12.40 -8.03 -11.93
CA ASP A 269 12.07 -9.40 -12.32
C ASP A 269 12.15 -10.36 -11.13
N ILE A 270 13.17 -10.20 -10.28
CA ILE A 270 13.29 -10.99 -9.05
C ILE A 270 12.09 -10.73 -8.12
N GLN A 271 11.72 -9.47 -7.92
CA GLN A 271 10.57 -9.12 -7.07
C GLN A 271 9.25 -9.56 -7.69
N ASN A 272 9.09 -9.47 -9.01
CA ASN A 272 7.91 -9.98 -9.71
C ASN A 272 7.79 -11.51 -9.55
N ALA A 273 8.90 -12.24 -9.63
CA ALA A 273 8.91 -13.68 -9.37
C ALA A 273 8.58 -13.99 -7.91
N ALA A 274 9.07 -13.19 -6.97
CA ALA A 274 8.69 -13.28 -5.57
C ALA A 274 7.18 -13.10 -5.38
N ASP A 275 6.60 -12.05 -5.98
CA ASP A 275 5.17 -11.77 -5.94
C ASP A 275 4.33 -12.91 -6.57
N GLN A 276 4.79 -13.49 -7.68
CA GLN A 276 4.13 -14.63 -8.35
C GLN A 276 4.22 -15.93 -7.56
N SER A 277 5.32 -16.14 -6.84
CA SER A 277 5.58 -17.36 -6.06
C SER A 277 4.93 -17.36 -4.67
N ARG A 278 4.30 -16.25 -4.30
CA ARG A 278 3.73 -16.05 -2.96
C ARG A 278 2.61 -17.06 -2.71
N VAL A 279 2.76 -17.81 -1.62
CA VAL A 279 1.72 -18.73 -1.15
C VAL A 279 1.20 -18.19 0.17
N TRP A 280 -0.08 -17.83 0.19
CA TRP A 280 -0.77 -17.55 1.43
C TRP A 280 -0.97 -18.87 2.18
N LEU A 281 -0.24 -19.05 3.28
CA LEU A 281 -0.41 -20.21 4.16
C LEU A 281 -1.69 -19.98 4.99
N TYR A 282 -2.85 -20.36 4.45
CA TYR A 282 -4.15 -20.02 5.04
C TYR A 282 -4.56 -20.80 6.31
N GLN A 283 -3.97 -21.97 6.57
CA GLN A 283 -4.33 -22.79 7.75
C GLN A 283 -3.13 -23.02 8.69
N GLY A 284 -3.36 -22.93 9.99
CA GLY A 284 -2.41 -23.34 11.02
C GLY A 284 -1.21 -22.43 11.22
N GLU A 285 -0.97 -21.39 10.40
CA GLU A 285 0.22 -20.53 10.51
C GLU A 285 -0.17 -19.06 10.74
N PRO A 286 -0.04 -18.55 11.98
CA PRO A 286 -0.17 -17.13 12.29
C PRO A 286 0.85 -16.26 11.53
N ALA A 287 2.07 -16.76 11.32
CA ALA A 287 3.16 -16.06 10.64
C ALA A 287 3.17 -16.32 9.12
N TYR A 288 2.49 -15.47 8.36
CA TYR A 288 2.24 -15.67 6.92
C TYR A 288 3.29 -15.02 5.98
N LEU A 289 4.34 -14.41 6.53
CA LEU A 289 5.29 -13.57 5.79
C LEU A 289 6.47 -14.37 5.22
N ASP A 290 6.89 -14.04 4.00
CA ASP A 290 7.84 -14.83 3.22
C ASP A 290 9.31 -14.57 3.57
N PHE A 291 9.72 -13.29 3.64
CA PHE A 291 11.14 -12.92 3.84
C PHE A 291 11.33 -12.31 5.23
N LEU A 292 11.81 -13.12 6.18
CA LEU A 292 11.94 -12.78 7.60
C LEU A 292 13.39 -12.86 8.09
N ILE A 293 13.65 -12.35 9.30
CA ILE A 293 14.94 -12.56 9.97
C ILE A 293 15.08 -14.05 10.29
N ARG A 294 16.30 -14.55 10.20
CA ARG A 294 16.65 -15.92 10.60
C ARG A 294 18.00 -15.97 11.27
N GLN A 295 18.26 -17.02 12.06
CA GLN A 295 19.61 -17.30 12.54
C GLN A 295 20.51 -17.67 11.35
N ASP A 296 21.49 -16.82 11.04
CA ASP A 296 22.32 -16.95 9.83
C ASP A 296 23.77 -17.37 10.12
N ARG A 297 24.11 -17.57 11.40
CA ARG A 297 25.46 -17.91 11.88
C ARG A 297 26.52 -16.86 11.54
N GLN A 298 26.11 -15.65 11.15
CA GLN A 298 27.00 -14.53 10.83
C GLN A 298 26.60 -13.27 11.60
N PHE A 299 25.45 -12.68 11.28
CA PHE A 299 24.91 -11.56 12.04
C PHE A 299 24.30 -12.05 13.36
N ILE A 300 23.71 -13.24 13.33
CA ILE A 300 23.06 -13.91 14.46
C ILE A 300 23.77 -15.25 14.66
N PRO A 301 24.89 -15.29 15.42
CA PRO A 301 25.72 -16.49 15.51
C PRO A 301 25.07 -17.63 16.29
N SER A 302 24.23 -17.33 17.30
CA SER A 302 23.53 -18.28 18.18
C SER A 302 22.06 -17.87 18.38
N ASP A 303 21.27 -18.65 19.13
CA ASP A 303 19.87 -18.28 19.46
C ASP A 303 19.83 -16.98 20.28
N ILE A 304 18.76 -16.20 20.12
CA ILE A 304 18.63 -14.87 20.74
C ILE A 304 18.75 -14.91 22.28
N PRO A 305 18.16 -15.87 23.03
CA PRO A 305 18.35 -15.96 24.48
C PRO A 305 19.81 -16.09 24.89
N ASP A 306 20.63 -16.81 24.12
CA ASP A 306 22.06 -16.93 24.42
C ASP A 306 22.80 -15.62 24.12
N LEU A 307 22.46 -14.95 23.03
CA LEU A 307 22.98 -13.61 22.74
C LEU A 307 22.58 -12.58 23.81
N ILE A 308 21.37 -12.67 24.38
CA ILE A 308 20.95 -11.82 25.52
C ILE A 308 21.86 -12.08 26.72
N LYS A 309 22.17 -13.36 27.03
CA LYS A 309 23.05 -13.71 28.15
C LYS A 309 24.46 -13.16 28.00
N GLU A 310 24.97 -13.08 26.77
CA GLU A 310 26.31 -12.62 26.43
C GLU A 310 26.41 -11.09 26.24
N SER A 311 25.28 -10.38 26.17
CA SER A 311 25.25 -8.97 25.80
C SER A 311 25.26 -8.04 27.02
N PRO A 312 25.99 -6.92 26.95
CA PRO A 312 25.98 -5.93 28.02
C PRO A 312 24.59 -5.29 28.16
N PRO A 313 24.07 -5.14 29.39
CA PRO A 313 22.76 -4.53 29.63
C PRO A 313 22.68 -3.08 29.13
N LYS A 314 21.57 -2.72 28.48
CA LYS A 314 21.33 -1.37 27.94
C LYS A 314 19.92 -0.86 28.30
N PRO A 315 19.75 0.44 28.58
CA PRO A 315 18.43 1.03 28.77
C PRO A 315 17.50 0.71 27.60
N THR A 316 16.33 0.17 27.93
CA THR A 316 15.32 -0.25 26.95
C THR A 316 13.96 0.32 27.33
N LEU A 317 13.31 0.99 26.38
CA LEU A 317 11.92 1.41 26.48
C LEU A 317 11.08 0.51 25.57
N ALA A 318 10.19 -0.29 26.14
CA ALA A 318 9.28 -1.15 25.40
C ALA A 318 7.84 -0.62 25.48
N SER A 319 7.11 -0.67 24.37
CA SER A 319 5.74 -0.16 24.28
C SER A 319 4.80 -1.18 23.65
N LEU A 320 3.58 -1.26 24.19
CA LEU A 320 2.46 -2.00 23.64
C LEU A 320 1.21 -1.11 23.60
N VAL A 321 0.25 -1.46 22.75
CA VAL A 321 -1.09 -0.83 22.72
C VAL A 321 -2.14 -1.68 23.45
N GLU A 322 -3.39 -1.23 23.46
CA GLU A 322 -4.49 -2.01 24.05
C GLU A 322 -4.80 -3.29 23.28
N ASN A 323 -4.77 -3.26 21.96
CA ASN A 323 -5.08 -4.44 21.15
C ASN A 323 -4.27 -4.45 19.86
N GLU A 324 -3.08 -5.05 19.97
CA GLU A 324 -2.13 -5.20 18.87
C GLU A 324 -2.74 -5.89 17.64
N GLY A 325 -3.74 -6.75 17.83
CA GLY A 325 -4.30 -7.54 16.72
C GLY A 325 -5.33 -6.81 15.86
N LEU A 326 -5.97 -5.73 16.33
CA LEU A 326 -7.08 -5.12 15.57
C LEU A 326 -6.64 -4.60 14.20
N LEU A 327 -5.40 -4.09 14.07
CA LEU A 327 -4.85 -3.62 12.80
C LEU A 327 -4.93 -4.73 11.75
N PHE A 328 -4.49 -5.92 12.13
CA PHE A 328 -4.37 -7.08 11.25
C PHE A 328 -5.69 -7.80 11.01
N THR A 329 -6.65 -7.68 11.93
CA THR A 329 -7.90 -8.44 11.90
C THR A 329 -9.09 -7.61 11.43
N LEU A 330 -9.23 -6.36 11.87
CA LEU A 330 -10.41 -5.53 11.57
C LEU A 330 -10.13 -4.37 10.60
N TYR A 331 -8.93 -3.78 10.67
CA TYR A 331 -8.60 -2.57 9.91
C TYR A 331 -7.97 -2.85 8.54
N PHE A 332 -7.07 -3.82 8.46
CA PHE A 332 -6.49 -4.22 7.18
C PHE A 332 -7.51 -4.93 6.29
N PRO A 333 -7.53 -4.66 4.98
CA PRO A 333 -8.30 -5.46 4.05
C PRO A 333 -7.66 -6.85 3.85
N LYS A 334 -8.47 -7.85 3.50
CA LYS A 334 -8.01 -9.24 3.24
C LYS A 334 -6.86 -9.36 2.23
N ILE A 335 -6.75 -8.42 1.29
CA ILE A 335 -5.66 -8.39 0.32
C ILE A 335 -4.29 -8.05 0.95
N LEU A 336 -4.29 -7.30 2.06
CA LEU A 336 -3.08 -6.95 2.82
C LEU A 336 -2.77 -7.94 3.93
N HIS A 337 -3.80 -8.57 4.52
CA HIS A 337 -3.63 -9.54 5.59
C HIS A 337 -4.61 -10.73 5.45
N PRO A 338 -4.12 -11.98 5.36
CA PRO A 338 -4.95 -13.14 5.01
C PRO A 338 -5.94 -13.51 6.12
N HIS A 339 -5.62 -13.15 7.37
CA HIS A 339 -6.49 -13.38 8.53
C HIS A 339 -7.38 -12.17 8.86
N ALA A 340 -7.42 -11.15 8.00
CA ALA A 340 -8.34 -10.03 8.19
C ALA A 340 -9.80 -10.45 7.92
N LEU A 341 -10.72 -9.83 8.65
CA LEU A 341 -12.16 -10.01 8.48
C LEU A 341 -12.71 -8.96 7.51
N SER A 342 -13.38 -9.42 6.46
CA SER A 342 -14.13 -8.53 5.56
C SER A 342 -15.27 -7.83 6.31
N PRO A 343 -15.77 -6.68 5.80
CA PRO A 343 -16.93 -6.02 6.39
C PRO A 343 -18.16 -6.94 6.54
N ALA A 344 -18.36 -7.90 5.62
CA ALA A 344 -19.46 -8.85 5.68
C ALA A 344 -19.29 -9.87 6.82
N GLU A 345 -18.08 -10.40 7.01
CA GLU A 345 -17.77 -11.32 8.12
C GLU A 345 -17.91 -10.62 9.47
N ARG A 346 -17.44 -9.37 9.58
CA ARG A 346 -17.57 -8.57 10.80
C ARG A 346 -19.02 -8.30 11.17
N LYS A 347 -19.91 -8.12 10.18
CA LYS A 347 -21.33 -7.81 10.42
C LYS A 347 -22.06 -8.93 11.17
N ASN A 348 -21.74 -10.18 10.86
CA ASN A 348 -22.43 -11.36 11.38
C ASN A 348 -21.52 -12.24 12.26
N TYR A 349 -20.46 -11.66 12.83
CA TYR A 349 -19.44 -12.41 13.57
C TYR A 349 -20.01 -13.06 14.83
N SER A 350 -19.81 -14.37 14.96
CA SER A 350 -20.40 -15.22 16.00
C SER A 350 -19.35 -15.90 16.87
N LEU A 351 -19.78 -16.50 17.98
CA LEU A 351 -18.90 -17.29 18.85
C LEU A 351 -18.28 -18.47 18.08
N GLU A 352 -19.03 -19.04 17.15
CA GLU A 352 -18.56 -20.13 16.30
C GLU A 352 -17.46 -19.67 15.34
N ASP A 353 -17.52 -18.43 14.84
CA ASP A 353 -16.43 -17.85 14.03
C ASP A 353 -15.15 -17.70 14.84
N LEU A 354 -15.26 -17.28 16.11
CA LEU A 354 -14.11 -17.18 17.00
C LEU A 354 -13.53 -18.57 17.31
N LYS A 355 -14.38 -19.56 17.59
CA LYS A 355 -13.96 -20.96 17.78
C LYS A 355 -13.23 -21.50 16.55
N ARG A 356 -13.77 -21.27 15.35
CA ARG A 356 -13.12 -21.63 14.08
C ARG A 356 -11.77 -20.96 13.91
N PHE A 357 -11.66 -19.67 14.26
CA PHE A 357 -10.38 -18.95 14.22
C PHE A 357 -9.35 -19.56 15.18
N ILE A 358 -9.74 -19.82 16.44
CA ILE A 358 -8.86 -20.48 17.42
C ILE A 358 -8.43 -21.85 16.89
N ALA A 359 -9.36 -22.66 16.39
CA ALA A 359 -9.07 -24.01 15.92
C ALA A 359 -8.19 -24.05 14.66
N SER A 360 -8.34 -23.09 13.75
CA SER A 360 -7.64 -23.08 12.47
C SER A 360 -6.30 -22.33 12.51
N ILE A 361 -6.19 -21.25 13.30
CA ILE A 361 -5.01 -20.37 13.29
C ILE A 361 -4.22 -20.47 14.59
N ILE A 362 -4.87 -20.52 15.75
CA ILE A 362 -4.17 -20.46 17.04
C ILE A 362 -3.70 -21.84 17.46
N VAL A 363 -4.62 -22.81 17.49
CA VAL A 363 -4.45 -24.19 17.99
C VAL A 363 -4.87 -25.21 16.92
N PRO A 364 -4.11 -25.33 15.81
CA PRO A 364 -4.34 -26.32 14.77
C PRO A 364 -4.12 -27.74 15.28
N GLU A 365 -4.93 -28.67 14.79
CA GLU A 365 -4.88 -30.08 15.18
C GLU A 365 -3.57 -30.74 14.72
N GLU A 366 -3.01 -30.25 13.62
CA GLU A 366 -1.75 -30.71 13.05
C GLU A 366 -0.55 -30.52 14.00
N ILE A 367 -0.62 -29.52 14.88
CA ILE A 367 0.42 -29.22 15.87
C ILE A 367 0.10 -29.89 17.21
N PHE A 368 -1.12 -29.67 17.71
CA PHE A 368 -1.51 -30.06 19.08
C PHE A 368 -2.17 -31.44 19.18
N LYS A 369 -2.47 -32.08 18.04
CA LYS A 369 -3.02 -33.45 17.93
C LYS A 369 -4.23 -33.65 18.84
N GLU A 370 -4.25 -34.74 19.59
CA GLU A 370 -5.32 -35.13 20.52
C GLU A 370 -5.58 -34.08 21.62
N LYS A 371 -4.62 -33.21 21.92
CA LYS A 371 -4.75 -32.13 22.91
C LYS A 371 -5.40 -30.87 22.35
N SER A 372 -5.60 -30.78 21.03
CA SER A 372 -6.09 -29.56 20.38
C SER A 372 -7.43 -29.07 20.93
N ASN A 373 -8.42 -29.96 21.12
CA ASN A 373 -9.74 -29.57 21.63
C ASN A 373 -9.70 -29.06 23.07
N GLU A 374 -8.92 -29.70 23.94
CA GLU A 374 -8.71 -29.25 25.32
C GLU A 374 -8.11 -27.83 25.35
N ILE A 375 -7.07 -27.60 24.55
CA ILE A 375 -6.38 -26.30 24.49
C ILE A 375 -7.28 -25.22 23.87
N ARG A 376 -8.06 -25.54 22.82
CA ARG A 376 -9.02 -24.60 22.20
C ARG A 376 -10.04 -24.09 23.22
N GLU A 377 -10.61 -24.98 24.02
CA GLU A 377 -11.55 -24.62 25.08
C GLU A 377 -10.85 -23.82 26.20
N LYS A 378 -9.62 -24.19 26.59
CA LYS A 378 -8.83 -23.40 27.56
C LYS A 378 -8.60 -21.96 27.06
N VAL A 379 -8.21 -21.78 25.80
CA VAL A 379 -8.02 -20.44 25.19
C VAL A 379 -9.32 -19.65 25.22
N LEU A 380 -10.42 -20.22 24.71
CA LEU A 380 -11.70 -19.51 24.68
C LEU A 380 -12.17 -19.10 26.09
N ASN A 381 -12.17 -20.05 27.03
CA ASN A 381 -12.62 -19.81 28.40
C ASN A 381 -11.75 -18.80 29.14
N PHE A 382 -10.42 -18.85 28.93
CA PHE A 382 -9.51 -17.88 29.50
C PHE A 382 -9.84 -16.45 29.04
N TYR A 383 -9.96 -16.21 27.73
CA TYR A 383 -10.23 -14.86 27.22
C TYR A 383 -11.64 -14.34 27.57
N LEU A 384 -12.65 -15.22 27.64
CA LEU A 384 -13.96 -14.85 28.18
C LEU A 384 -13.88 -14.49 29.67
N SER A 385 -13.05 -15.19 30.45
CA SER A 385 -12.88 -14.92 31.88
C SER A 385 -12.21 -13.57 32.19
N LEU A 386 -11.50 -12.98 31.22
CA LEU A 386 -10.94 -11.63 31.35
C LEU A 386 -12.03 -10.54 31.30
N LYS A 387 -13.27 -10.89 30.92
CA LYS A 387 -14.41 -9.98 30.77
C LYS A 387 -15.61 -10.46 31.60
N PRO A 388 -15.45 -10.62 32.93
CA PRO A 388 -16.51 -11.17 33.78
C PRO A 388 -17.74 -10.26 33.77
N GLY A 389 -18.93 -10.86 33.66
CA GLY A 389 -20.20 -10.14 33.67
C GLY A 389 -20.52 -9.35 32.39
N VAL A 390 -19.67 -9.43 31.35
CA VAL A 390 -19.95 -8.82 30.04
C VAL A 390 -20.72 -9.82 29.18
N GLU A 391 -21.85 -9.40 28.63
CA GLU A 391 -22.65 -10.22 27.71
C GLU A 391 -21.85 -10.56 26.44
N ILE A 392 -21.96 -11.82 25.98
CA ILE A 392 -21.34 -12.27 24.73
C ILE A 392 -22.05 -11.59 23.56
N SER A 393 -21.44 -10.51 23.09
CA SER A 393 -21.88 -9.74 21.92
C SER A 393 -20.90 -9.87 20.76
N LYS A 394 -21.36 -9.57 19.55
CA LYS A 394 -20.51 -9.49 18.35
C LYS A 394 -19.26 -8.63 18.55
N ASN A 395 -19.40 -7.45 19.16
CA ASN A 395 -18.27 -6.53 19.36
C ASN A 395 -17.26 -7.09 20.38
N LEU A 396 -17.74 -7.76 21.44
CA LEU A 396 -16.87 -8.47 22.36
C LEU A 396 -16.08 -9.58 21.63
N LEU A 397 -16.75 -10.36 20.78
CA LEU A 397 -16.08 -11.44 20.04
C LEU A 397 -15.04 -10.91 19.03
N LEU A 398 -15.31 -9.78 18.37
CA LEU A 398 -14.34 -9.09 17.52
C LEU A 398 -13.15 -8.54 18.32
N GLU A 399 -13.40 -7.98 19.50
CA GLU A 399 -12.35 -7.56 20.43
C GLU A 399 -11.45 -8.74 20.81
N LEU A 400 -12.05 -9.86 21.23
CA LEU A 400 -11.34 -11.07 21.63
C LEU A 400 -10.58 -11.70 20.46
N HIS A 401 -11.14 -11.68 19.24
CA HIS A 401 -10.44 -12.13 18.04
C HIS A 401 -9.13 -11.37 17.85
N GLY A 402 -9.19 -10.03 17.87
CA GLY A 402 -7.99 -9.19 17.79
C GLY A 402 -7.04 -9.43 18.96
N ARG A 403 -7.58 -9.52 20.18
CA ARG A 403 -6.78 -9.70 21.40
C ARG A 403 -6.00 -11.02 21.38
N ILE A 404 -6.66 -12.15 21.11
CA ILE A 404 -6.02 -13.47 21.02
C ILE A 404 -4.89 -13.46 19.98
N PHE A 405 -5.16 -12.84 18.82
CA PHE A 405 -4.18 -12.77 17.73
C PHE A 405 -2.98 -11.89 18.08
N GLY A 406 -3.23 -10.67 18.59
CA GLY A 406 -2.20 -9.71 18.96
C GLY A 406 -1.36 -10.14 20.16
N ASP A 407 -1.97 -10.82 21.14
CA ASP A 407 -1.28 -11.34 22.31
C ASP A 407 -0.25 -12.38 21.88
N LEU A 408 -0.64 -13.33 21.02
CA LEU A 408 0.26 -14.38 20.56
C LEU A 408 1.34 -13.85 19.59
N LEU A 409 0.98 -12.94 18.69
CA LEU A 409 1.92 -12.46 17.66
C LEU A 409 2.91 -11.41 18.16
N ILE A 410 2.51 -10.57 19.13
CA ILE A 410 3.25 -9.35 19.48
C ILE A 410 3.45 -9.21 20.97
N ALA A 411 2.36 -9.11 21.75
CA ALA A 411 2.45 -8.67 23.13
C ALA A 411 3.23 -9.67 24.01
N ILE A 412 2.86 -10.95 23.98
CA ILE A 412 3.48 -11.97 24.82
C ILE A 412 4.92 -12.28 24.39
N PRO A 413 5.26 -12.42 23.09
CA PRO A 413 6.65 -12.56 22.68
C PRO A 413 7.54 -11.36 23.04
N GLN A 414 7.03 -10.13 22.97
CA GLN A 414 7.78 -8.94 23.41
C GLN A 414 8.02 -8.96 24.93
N LEU A 415 6.99 -9.27 25.72
CA LEU A 415 7.12 -9.39 27.17
C LEU A 415 8.06 -10.54 27.56
N LEU A 416 8.09 -11.63 26.80
CA LEU A 416 9.01 -12.74 27.02
C LEU A 416 10.47 -12.27 26.81
N GLU A 417 10.76 -11.55 25.73
CA GLU A 417 12.08 -10.94 25.52
C GLU A 417 12.45 -9.98 26.66
N MET A 418 11.51 -9.15 27.13
CA MET A 418 11.77 -8.22 28.23
C MET A 418 12.09 -8.95 29.54
N ARG A 419 11.44 -10.09 29.82
CA ARG A 419 11.75 -10.92 30.99
C ARG A 419 13.12 -11.58 30.88
N GLU A 420 13.50 -12.10 29.71
CA GLU A 420 14.85 -12.63 29.46
C GLU A 420 15.94 -11.57 29.64
N LYS A 421 15.71 -10.36 29.13
CA LYS A 421 16.62 -9.21 29.33
C LYS A 421 16.67 -8.77 30.80
N LEU A 422 15.53 -8.78 31.49
CA LEU A 422 15.43 -8.45 32.92
C LEU A 422 16.23 -9.43 33.78
N GLU A 423 16.28 -10.71 33.43
CA GLU A 423 17.13 -11.68 34.12
C GLU A 423 18.62 -11.32 34.06
N LYS A 424 19.03 -10.58 33.03
CA LYS A 424 20.36 -10.01 32.85
C LYS A 424 20.48 -8.56 33.32
N ASN A 425 19.57 -8.10 34.18
CA ASN A 425 19.59 -6.77 34.79
C ASN A 425 19.55 -5.62 33.76
N TRP A 426 18.91 -5.84 32.62
CA TRP A 426 18.64 -4.74 31.69
C TRP A 426 17.70 -3.71 32.33
N PRO A 427 18.03 -2.40 32.30
CA PRO A 427 17.13 -1.37 32.78
C PRO A 427 16.00 -1.17 31.78
N ILE A 428 14.82 -1.71 32.09
CA ILE A 428 13.67 -1.75 31.18
C ILE A 428 12.53 -0.89 31.74
N TYR A 429 11.94 -0.07 30.87
CA TYR A 429 10.68 0.65 31.11
C TYR A 429 9.61 0.10 30.17
N GLN A 430 8.42 -0.20 30.70
CA GLN A 430 7.30 -0.70 29.91
C GLN A 430 6.17 0.33 29.83
N LEU A 431 5.68 0.57 28.63
CA LEU A 431 4.57 1.48 28.34
C LEU A 431 3.36 0.71 27.82
N LYS A 432 2.17 1.21 28.17
CA LYS A 432 0.92 0.83 27.49
C LYS A 432 0.18 2.07 26.99
N ASN A 433 0.15 2.27 25.68
CA ASN A 433 -0.63 3.32 25.04
C ASN A 433 -2.11 2.92 24.98
N VAL A 434 -2.99 3.83 25.40
CA VAL A 434 -4.45 3.55 25.50
C VAL A 434 -5.34 4.69 24.97
N TYR A 435 -4.75 5.70 24.35
CA TYR A 435 -5.47 6.89 23.90
C TYR A 435 -5.98 6.74 22.47
N ASN A 436 -7.30 6.88 22.26
CA ASN A 436 -7.97 6.46 21.03
C ASN A 436 -9.10 7.40 20.53
N GLU A 437 -9.05 8.71 20.84
CA GLU A 437 -10.15 9.62 20.42
C GLU A 437 -10.25 9.76 18.88
N PHE A 438 -9.14 9.58 18.14
CA PHE A 438 -9.13 9.66 16.67
C PHE A 438 -10.03 8.60 15.98
N VAL A 439 -10.13 7.38 16.52
CA VAL A 439 -11.07 6.36 16.01
C VAL A 439 -12.53 6.72 16.30
N GLY A 440 -12.81 7.44 17.38
CA GLY A 440 -14.15 7.79 17.83
C GLY A 440 -14.92 8.69 16.87
N ASP A 441 -14.24 9.68 16.28
CA ASP A 441 -14.89 10.80 15.57
C ASP A 441 -14.75 10.77 14.04
N LYS A 442 -13.66 10.22 13.47
CA LYS A 442 -13.42 10.26 12.01
C LYS A 442 -13.62 8.92 11.30
N LEU A 443 -13.38 7.80 11.99
CA LEU A 443 -13.67 6.46 11.48
C LEU A 443 -15.04 6.02 12.03
N GLN A 444 -16.14 6.56 11.49
CA GLN A 444 -17.52 6.21 11.87
C GLN A 444 -17.93 4.72 11.63
N ARG A 445 -16.97 3.79 11.58
CA ARG A 445 -17.14 2.37 11.25
C ARG A 445 -16.13 1.48 11.98
N VAL A 446 -15.92 1.67 13.28
CA VAL A 446 -15.10 0.73 14.06
C VAL A 446 -15.93 0.07 15.14
N GLU A 447 -16.05 -1.25 15.04
CA GLU A 447 -16.81 -2.09 15.96
C GLU A 447 -16.18 -2.18 17.37
N VAL A 448 -14.86 -1.93 17.47
CA VAL A 448 -14.07 -2.01 18.70
C VAL A 448 -13.26 -0.73 18.89
N LYS A 449 -13.52 0.01 19.97
CA LYS A 449 -12.89 1.31 20.25
C LYS A 449 -11.64 1.18 21.14
N GLN A 450 -10.63 0.46 20.69
CA GLN A 450 -9.34 0.31 21.38
C GLN A 450 -8.19 0.77 20.48
N THR A 451 -7.09 1.25 21.10
CA THR A 451 -5.84 1.50 20.37
C THR A 451 -5.31 0.22 19.75
N THR A 452 -4.71 0.33 18.56
CA THR A 452 -4.17 -0.82 17.83
C THR A 452 -2.73 -0.62 17.39
N HIS A 453 -2.15 -1.65 16.76
CA HIS A 453 -0.76 -1.64 16.31
C HIS A 453 -0.43 -0.41 15.45
N SER A 454 0.80 0.11 15.60
CA SER A 454 1.32 1.29 14.87
C SER A 454 0.63 2.63 15.17
N TYR A 455 -0.30 2.69 16.11
CA TYR A 455 -1.07 3.92 16.39
C TYR A 455 -0.20 5.06 16.97
N GLU A 456 0.85 4.73 17.71
CA GLU A 456 1.83 5.70 18.23
C GLU A 456 2.55 6.52 17.14
N ILE A 457 2.67 6.02 15.90
CA ILE A 457 3.43 6.69 14.82
C ILE A 457 2.86 8.08 14.52
N GLU A 458 1.53 8.17 14.45
CA GLU A 458 0.83 9.42 14.13
C GLU A 458 1.16 10.52 15.13
N TYR A 459 1.23 10.16 16.42
CA TYR A 459 1.51 11.10 17.51
C TYR A 459 2.99 11.42 17.68
N LEU A 460 3.89 10.58 17.18
CA LEU A 460 5.33 10.81 17.19
C LEU A 460 5.80 11.66 15.99
N PHE A 461 5.21 11.44 14.82
CA PHE A 461 5.70 11.99 13.55
C PHE A 461 4.68 12.85 12.81
N GLY A 462 3.45 13.01 13.31
CA GLY A 462 2.41 13.84 12.71
C GLY A 462 1.76 13.24 11.46
N VAL A 463 2.16 12.02 11.09
CA VAL A 463 1.64 11.24 9.96
C VAL A 463 1.68 9.76 10.33
N GLY A 464 0.73 8.98 9.88
CA GLY A 464 0.76 7.54 10.05
C GLY A 464 -0.11 6.78 9.06
N PRO A 465 -0.46 5.52 9.34
CA PRO A 465 -1.07 4.61 8.37
C PRO A 465 -2.38 5.12 7.76
N TRP A 466 -3.09 6.01 8.45
CA TRP A 466 -4.38 6.55 8.02
C TRP A 466 -4.28 7.95 7.40
N GLY A 467 -3.06 8.44 7.14
CA GLY A 467 -2.79 9.73 6.53
C GLY A 467 -2.53 10.85 7.56
N PRO A 468 -2.60 12.13 7.13
CA PRO A 468 -2.39 13.26 8.03
C PRO A 468 -3.55 13.42 9.01
N HIS A 469 -3.22 13.70 10.27
CA HIS A 469 -4.18 13.86 11.35
C HIS A 469 -4.23 15.31 11.85
N ILE A 470 -5.44 15.81 12.11
CA ILE A 470 -5.65 17.12 12.73
C ILE A 470 -5.85 16.87 14.23
N PHE A 471 -4.87 17.28 15.03
CA PHE A 471 -4.83 16.97 16.45
C PHE A 471 -5.86 17.81 17.23
N THR A 472 -6.76 17.12 17.93
CA THR A 472 -7.60 17.68 18.99
C THR A 472 -6.76 18.12 20.19
N GLU A 473 -7.38 18.77 21.18
CA GLU A 473 -6.70 19.09 22.44
C GLU A 473 -6.23 17.82 23.18
N GLY A 474 -7.05 16.77 23.17
CA GLY A 474 -6.68 15.46 23.71
C GLY A 474 -5.48 14.85 22.99
N ASP A 475 -5.46 14.94 21.66
CA ASP A 475 -4.38 14.42 20.83
C ASP A 475 -3.05 15.11 21.15
N ARG A 476 -3.09 16.45 21.33
CA ARG A 476 -1.92 17.24 21.72
C ARG A 476 -1.42 16.83 23.10
N LYS A 477 -2.32 16.68 24.09
CA LYS A 477 -1.93 16.24 25.44
C LYS A 477 -1.30 14.84 25.44
N PHE A 478 -1.88 13.90 24.70
CA PHE A 478 -1.32 12.55 24.57
C PHE A 478 0.05 12.58 23.87
N SER A 479 0.13 13.31 22.75
CA SER A 479 1.38 13.48 22.00
C SER A 479 2.48 14.14 22.85
N ASP A 480 2.16 15.18 23.62
CA ASP A 480 3.11 15.84 24.52
C ASP A 480 3.67 14.88 25.57
N ASN A 481 2.81 14.03 26.15
CA ASN A 481 3.24 12.98 27.09
C ASN A 481 4.15 11.94 26.41
N LEU A 482 3.77 11.48 25.21
CA LEU A 482 4.49 10.43 24.49
C LEU A 482 5.85 10.93 23.96
N ILE A 483 5.86 12.11 23.35
CA ILE A 483 7.08 12.77 22.87
C ILE A 483 7.97 13.16 24.05
N GLY A 484 7.40 13.67 25.14
CA GLY A 484 8.13 13.99 26.36
C GLY A 484 8.86 12.77 26.93
N CYS A 485 8.19 11.61 26.95
CA CYS A 485 8.76 10.32 27.32
C CYS A 485 9.98 9.97 26.46
N PHE A 486 9.84 10.04 25.12
CA PHE A 486 10.92 9.70 24.19
C PHE A 486 12.10 10.67 24.27
N VAL A 487 11.83 11.98 24.23
CA VAL A 487 12.85 13.03 24.31
C VAL A 487 13.70 12.86 25.57
N ASN A 488 13.06 12.59 26.70
CA ASN A 488 13.77 12.43 27.96
C ASN A 488 14.55 11.11 28.01
N PHE A 489 13.98 10.01 27.48
CA PHE A 489 14.67 8.73 27.38
C PHE A 489 15.92 8.84 26.49
N ILE A 490 15.81 9.45 25.30
CA ILE A 490 16.93 9.66 24.37
C ILE A 490 18.04 10.49 25.02
N LYS A 491 17.68 11.48 25.84
CA LYS A 491 18.66 12.36 26.51
C LYS A 491 19.33 11.72 27.73
N THR A 492 18.62 10.88 28.47
CA THR A 492 19.02 10.49 29.84
C THR A 492 19.06 8.98 30.10
N GLY A 493 18.48 8.16 29.22
CA GLY A 493 18.24 6.74 29.44
C GLY A 493 17.07 6.42 30.36
N SER A 494 16.28 7.44 30.73
CA SER A 494 15.08 7.33 31.56
C SER A 494 13.95 8.16 30.96
N PRO A 495 12.72 7.66 30.86
CA PRO A 495 11.58 8.45 30.43
C PRO A 495 11.04 9.37 31.55
N LYS A 496 11.50 9.19 32.80
CA LYS A 496 11.07 9.95 33.98
C LYS A 496 11.65 11.37 34.02
N SER A 497 10.78 12.37 34.15
CA SER A 497 11.15 13.78 34.38
C SER A 497 10.29 14.40 35.48
N ASP A 498 10.61 15.62 35.94
CA ASP A 498 9.80 16.35 36.92
C ASP A 498 8.36 16.58 36.42
N LYS A 499 8.19 16.76 35.10
CA LYS A 499 6.88 16.91 34.45
C LYS A 499 6.14 15.59 34.25
N SER A 500 6.84 14.46 34.30
CA SER A 500 6.27 13.12 34.11
C SER A 500 6.95 12.12 35.06
N PRO A 501 6.62 12.17 36.36
CA PRO A 501 7.31 11.38 37.39
C PRO A 501 6.89 9.89 37.41
N ASN A 502 5.79 9.55 36.72
CA ASN A 502 5.10 8.25 36.81
C ASN A 502 5.68 7.16 35.89
N PHE A 503 6.96 7.27 35.53
CA PHE A 503 7.69 6.23 34.81
C PHE A 503 8.58 5.43 35.74
N GLU A 504 8.44 4.10 35.71
CA GLU A 504 9.22 3.20 36.54
C GLU A 504 9.88 2.08 35.73
N LYS A 505 11.05 1.66 36.22
CA LYS A 505 11.70 0.46 35.71
C LYS A 505 10.98 -0.76 36.26
N ILE A 506 10.87 -1.80 35.45
CA ILE A 506 10.48 -3.12 35.95
C ILE A 506 11.60 -3.72 36.79
N THR A 507 11.25 -4.57 37.75
CA THR A 507 12.21 -5.35 38.56
C THR A 507 11.85 -6.82 38.49
N LYS A 508 12.76 -7.71 38.91
CA LYS A 508 12.48 -9.16 38.92
C LYS A 508 11.29 -9.51 39.81
N GLU A 509 11.09 -8.75 40.88
CA GLU A 509 9.99 -8.89 41.83
C GLU A 509 8.67 -8.33 41.27
N ASN A 510 8.75 -7.31 40.41
CA ASN A 510 7.60 -6.65 39.80
C ASN A 510 7.78 -6.48 38.28
N PRO A 511 7.79 -7.59 37.51
CA PRO A 511 8.13 -7.59 36.08
C PRO A 511 7.00 -7.05 35.19
N ASP A 512 5.82 -6.81 35.76
CA ASP A 512 4.57 -6.40 35.10
C ASP A 512 4.13 -4.97 35.47
N VAL A 513 5.01 -4.21 36.14
CA VAL A 513 4.85 -2.76 36.34
C VAL A 513 4.96 -2.05 35.00
N TYR A 514 4.09 -1.08 34.76
CA TYR A 514 4.12 -0.30 33.53
C TYR A 514 3.54 1.10 33.71
N SER A 515 3.87 1.97 32.78
CA SER A 515 3.26 3.29 32.67
C SER A 515 2.14 3.25 31.64
N LYS A 516 0.90 3.39 32.10
CA LYS A 516 -0.26 3.61 31.24
C LYS A 516 -0.22 5.06 30.78
N ILE A 517 -0.11 5.26 29.47
CA ILE A 517 0.00 6.59 28.87
C ILE A 517 -1.25 6.91 28.03
N SER A 518 -1.79 8.09 28.28
CA SER A 518 -2.96 8.69 27.63
C SER A 518 -2.80 10.21 27.69
N THR A 519 -3.90 10.96 27.78
CA THR A 519 -3.87 12.39 28.17
C THR A 519 -3.23 12.61 29.55
N THR A 520 -3.13 11.55 30.36
CA THR A 520 -2.34 11.48 31.60
C THR A 520 -1.43 10.26 31.61
N VAL A 521 -0.34 10.33 32.38
CA VAL A 521 0.59 9.20 32.61
C VAL A 521 0.38 8.67 34.02
N THR A 522 0.06 7.39 34.16
CA THR A 522 -0.14 6.75 35.46
C THR A 522 0.65 5.44 35.56
N LYS A 523 1.25 5.22 36.73
CA LYS A 523 1.85 3.92 37.07
C LYS A 523 0.74 2.90 37.31
N LYS A 524 0.91 1.70 36.77
CA LYS A 524 0.02 0.54 36.92
C LYS A 524 0.84 -0.75 37.08
N THR A 525 0.17 -1.82 37.49
CA THR A 525 0.70 -3.19 37.58
C THR A 525 -0.21 -4.13 36.79
N GLY A 526 0.23 -5.36 36.52
CA GLY A 526 -0.55 -6.34 35.77
C GLY A 526 -0.48 -6.20 34.26
N LEU A 527 0.62 -5.67 33.67
CA LEU A 527 0.76 -5.59 32.22
C LEU A 527 0.71 -6.99 31.58
N TYR A 528 -0.46 -7.37 31.03
CA TYR A 528 -0.70 -8.69 30.43
C TYR A 528 -0.26 -9.87 31.34
N ALA A 529 -0.27 -9.68 32.66
CA ALA A 529 0.31 -10.67 33.58
C ALA A 529 -0.46 -12.01 33.55
N LYS A 530 -1.80 -11.94 33.46
CA LYS A 530 -2.66 -13.13 33.36
C LYS A 530 -2.47 -13.84 32.02
N GLU A 531 -2.41 -13.08 30.94
CA GLU A 531 -2.23 -13.58 29.58
C GLU A 531 -0.85 -14.23 29.42
N PHE A 532 0.20 -13.59 29.94
CA PHE A 532 1.54 -14.15 29.94
C PHE A 532 1.59 -15.47 30.69
N GLU A 533 1.02 -15.55 31.89
CA GLU A 533 1.00 -16.80 32.65
C GLU A 533 0.19 -17.88 31.94
N PHE A 534 -0.97 -17.53 31.37
CA PHE A 534 -1.79 -18.45 30.59
C PHE A 534 -1.02 -19.05 29.41
N TRP A 535 -0.42 -18.21 28.56
CA TRP A 535 0.32 -18.73 27.40
C TRP A 535 1.57 -19.50 27.84
N SER A 536 2.24 -19.08 28.91
CA SER A 536 3.37 -19.81 29.49
C SER A 536 2.95 -21.19 30.03
N SER A 537 1.75 -21.32 30.61
CA SER A 537 1.24 -22.61 31.06
C SER A 537 0.94 -23.53 29.87
N ILE A 538 0.40 -23.00 28.77
CA ILE A 538 0.23 -23.80 27.54
C ILE A 538 1.56 -24.35 27.05
N VAL A 539 2.64 -23.56 27.10
CA VAL A 539 3.98 -24.05 26.72
C VAL A 539 4.45 -25.17 27.66
N ARG A 540 4.34 -24.98 28.98
CA ARG A 540 4.79 -25.97 29.98
C ARG A 540 3.98 -27.27 29.93
N ASP A 541 2.66 -27.19 29.75
CA ASP A 541 1.75 -28.31 29.90
C ASP A 541 1.66 -29.19 28.64
N TYR A 542 1.97 -28.64 27.46
CA TYR A 542 1.74 -29.31 26.17
C TYR A 542 2.97 -29.44 25.26
N GLY A 543 4.16 -29.00 25.68
CA GLY A 543 5.44 -29.26 25.00
C GLY A 543 5.67 -28.50 23.68
N PHE A 544 4.69 -27.73 23.19
CA PHE A 544 4.89 -26.82 22.06
C PHE A 544 4.99 -25.38 22.55
N ASN A 545 6.12 -24.72 22.28
CA ASN A 545 6.31 -23.30 22.58
C ASN A 545 5.49 -22.45 21.60
N ILE A 546 4.19 -22.31 21.88
CA ILE A 546 3.26 -21.56 21.05
C ILE A 546 3.63 -20.07 20.95
N ILE A 547 4.31 -19.51 21.96
CA ILE A 547 4.74 -18.10 22.00
C ILE A 547 5.82 -17.83 20.95
N ARG A 548 6.84 -18.72 20.86
CA ARG A 548 7.93 -18.61 19.86
C ARG A 548 7.66 -19.38 18.57
N GLY A 549 6.61 -20.19 18.53
CA GLY A 549 6.31 -21.09 17.41
C GLY A 549 7.27 -22.27 17.27
N LEU A 550 7.79 -22.83 18.36
CA LEU A 550 8.83 -23.89 18.34
C LEU A 550 8.38 -25.18 19.03
N ASP A 551 8.73 -26.35 18.49
CA ASP A 551 8.62 -27.63 19.21
C ASP A 551 9.80 -27.88 20.16
N GLU A 552 9.73 -28.98 20.94
CA GLU A 552 10.78 -29.40 21.88
C GLU A 552 12.14 -29.66 21.21
N LYS A 553 12.17 -29.85 19.89
CA LYS A 553 13.38 -30.08 19.09
C LYS A 553 13.86 -28.80 18.40
N GLY A 554 13.22 -27.66 18.67
CA GLY A 554 13.54 -26.37 18.08
C GLY A 554 13.07 -26.20 16.63
N LYS A 555 12.15 -27.05 16.13
CA LYS A 555 11.54 -26.88 14.80
C LYS A 555 10.43 -25.86 14.86
N PHE A 556 10.38 -25.00 13.85
CA PHE A 556 9.35 -23.98 13.75
C PHE A 556 8.01 -24.58 13.31
N ARG A 557 6.93 -23.96 13.77
CA ARG A 557 5.55 -24.27 13.42
C ARG A 557 5.34 -24.48 11.92
N CYS A 558 5.92 -23.58 11.12
CA CYS A 558 5.81 -23.60 9.68
C CYS A 558 6.41 -24.87 9.05
N GLU A 559 7.48 -25.44 9.64
CA GLU A 559 8.15 -26.66 9.17
C GLU A 559 7.33 -27.91 9.51
N LEU A 560 6.58 -27.90 10.61
CA LEU A 560 5.72 -29.00 11.03
C LEU A 560 4.48 -29.14 10.13
N LEU A 561 3.88 -28.01 9.74
CA LEU A 561 2.70 -27.96 8.87
C LEU A 561 2.98 -28.37 7.41
N GLU A 562 4.25 -28.37 7.00
CA GLU A 562 4.66 -28.68 5.62
C GLU A 562 4.45 -30.14 5.23
N LYS A 563 4.65 -31.08 6.18
CA LYS A 563 4.57 -32.52 5.90
C LYS A 563 3.20 -33.00 5.42
N GLN A 564 2.12 -32.23 5.65
CA GLN A 564 0.75 -32.63 5.30
C GLN A 564 0.19 -31.92 4.06
N ARG A 565 0.81 -30.84 3.57
CA ARG A 565 0.24 -30.01 2.48
C ARG A 565 0.55 -30.47 1.06
N ILE A 566 1.43 -31.43 0.87
CA ILE A 566 1.67 -32.07 -0.45
C ILE A 566 0.40 -32.81 -0.95
N VAL A 567 -0.57 -33.09 -0.07
CA VAL A 567 -1.77 -33.87 -0.40
C VAL A 567 -2.96 -33.02 -0.90
N LEU A 568 -3.03 -31.71 -0.58
CA LEU A 568 -4.24 -30.90 -0.84
C LEU A 568 -4.18 -29.98 -2.06
N SER A 569 -3.07 -29.92 -2.81
CA SER A 569 -2.96 -29.07 -4.01
C SER A 569 -3.69 -29.63 -5.25
N THR A 570 -4.64 -30.56 -5.08
CA THR A 570 -5.31 -31.25 -6.19
C THR A 570 -6.84 -31.26 -6.03
N VAL A 571 -7.49 -30.10 -5.95
CA VAL A 571 -8.96 -30.03 -6.14
C VAL A 571 -9.38 -28.78 -6.94
N LYS A 572 -9.67 -29.06 -8.23
CA LYS A 572 -10.69 -28.50 -9.14
C LYS A 572 -11.12 -27.03 -8.98
N SER A 573 -10.71 -26.19 -9.95
CA SER A 573 -11.42 -24.97 -10.32
C SER A 573 -12.02 -25.11 -11.73
N ASN A 574 -13.35 -24.94 -11.84
CA ASN A 574 -14.04 -24.83 -13.13
C ASN A 574 -13.62 -23.53 -13.83
N PHE A 575 -12.92 -23.67 -14.95
CA PHE A 575 -12.38 -22.55 -15.72
C PHE A 575 -13.44 -21.80 -16.54
N ASN A 576 -13.20 -20.50 -16.69
CA ASN A 576 -13.80 -19.61 -17.66
C ASN A 576 -13.65 -20.18 -19.10
N PRO A 577 -14.70 -20.20 -19.94
CA PRO A 577 -14.61 -20.61 -21.35
C PRO A 577 -13.55 -19.86 -22.18
N ASN A 578 -13.23 -18.60 -21.83
CA ASN A 578 -12.19 -17.79 -22.48
C ASN A 578 -10.78 -18.25 -22.10
N ALA A 579 -10.55 -18.60 -20.83
CA ALA A 579 -9.31 -19.23 -20.38
C ALA A 579 -9.11 -20.61 -21.01
N LYS A 580 -10.20 -21.38 -21.16
CA LYS A 580 -10.18 -22.64 -21.91
C LYS A 580 -9.78 -22.44 -23.37
N ARG A 581 -10.28 -21.42 -24.06
CA ARG A 581 -9.92 -21.13 -25.47
C ARG A 581 -8.49 -20.64 -25.65
N ALA A 582 -8.03 -19.72 -24.80
CA ALA A 582 -6.65 -19.27 -24.80
C ALA A 582 -5.70 -20.46 -24.60
N THR A 583 -6.04 -21.34 -23.66
CA THR A 583 -5.28 -22.58 -23.42
C THR A 583 -5.30 -23.50 -24.63
N LEU A 584 -6.46 -23.74 -25.26
CA LEU A 584 -6.57 -24.58 -26.45
C LEU A 584 -5.78 -24.04 -27.66
N ARG A 585 -5.69 -22.71 -27.83
CA ARG A 585 -4.86 -22.09 -28.89
C ARG A 585 -3.38 -22.21 -28.61
N VAL A 586 -2.94 -21.99 -27.37
CA VAL A 586 -1.55 -22.21 -26.97
C VAL A 586 -1.16 -23.67 -27.23
N LEU A 587 -2.01 -24.62 -26.83
CA LEU A 587 -1.79 -26.05 -27.08
C LEU A 587 -1.72 -26.36 -28.58
N LYS A 588 -2.59 -25.76 -29.40
CA LYS A 588 -2.57 -25.91 -30.86
C LYS A 588 -1.29 -25.32 -31.50
N THR A 589 -0.84 -24.14 -31.07
CA THR A 589 0.42 -23.52 -31.53
C THR A 589 1.63 -24.38 -31.15
N LEU A 590 1.55 -25.07 -30.02
CA LEU A 590 2.57 -26.02 -29.57
C LEU A 590 2.47 -27.41 -30.22
N GLY A 591 1.47 -27.66 -31.07
CA GLY A 591 1.23 -28.98 -31.67
C GLY A 591 0.76 -30.06 -30.70
N ILE A 592 0.25 -29.68 -29.52
CA ILE A 592 -0.18 -30.59 -28.45
C ILE A 592 -1.69 -30.81 -28.55
N SER A 593 -2.12 -32.08 -28.73
CA SER A 593 -3.54 -32.43 -28.73
C SER A 593 -4.15 -32.18 -27.33
N PRO A 594 -5.32 -31.52 -27.25
CA PRO A 594 -5.98 -31.21 -25.97
C PRO A 594 -6.83 -32.36 -25.41
N ASP A 595 -6.89 -33.51 -26.09
CA ASP A 595 -7.88 -34.57 -25.84
C ASP A 595 -7.56 -35.38 -24.57
N ASP A 596 -6.29 -35.42 -24.15
CA ASP A 596 -5.84 -36.06 -22.91
C ASP A 596 -5.08 -35.06 -22.02
N PRO A 597 -5.70 -34.55 -20.94
CA PRO A 597 -5.08 -33.59 -20.01
C PRO A 597 -3.79 -34.08 -19.35
N LYS A 598 -3.60 -35.39 -19.16
CA LYS A 598 -2.35 -35.93 -18.58
C LYS A 598 -1.23 -35.84 -19.59
N LYS A 599 -1.50 -36.21 -20.84
CA LYS A 599 -0.56 -36.16 -21.94
C LYS A 599 -0.20 -34.71 -22.32
N VAL A 600 -1.18 -33.81 -22.32
CA VAL A 600 -0.97 -32.35 -22.46
C VAL A 600 0.02 -31.84 -21.42
N LYS A 601 -0.16 -32.23 -20.14
CA LYS A 601 0.71 -31.79 -19.05
C LYS A 601 2.13 -32.35 -19.20
N GLU A 602 2.28 -33.57 -19.71
CA GLU A 602 3.59 -34.17 -19.97
C GLU A 602 4.30 -33.51 -21.15
N GLU A 603 3.61 -33.21 -22.25
CA GLU A 603 4.17 -32.49 -23.39
C GLU A 603 4.52 -31.03 -23.04
N LEU A 604 3.65 -30.33 -22.29
CA LEU A 604 3.96 -28.97 -21.81
C LEU A 604 5.17 -28.92 -20.88
N LYS A 605 5.40 -29.96 -20.07
CA LYS A 605 6.59 -30.03 -19.21
C LYS A 605 7.90 -30.19 -19.97
N LYS A 606 7.85 -30.64 -21.23
CA LYS A 606 9.04 -30.78 -22.10
C LYS A 606 9.43 -29.45 -22.76
N LEU A 607 8.56 -28.45 -22.68
CA LEU A 607 8.75 -27.13 -23.28
C LEU A 607 9.21 -26.13 -22.21
N SER A 608 10.08 -25.19 -22.59
CA SER A 608 10.47 -24.14 -21.66
C SER A 608 9.32 -23.17 -21.42
N ALA A 609 9.33 -22.46 -20.29
CA ALA A 609 8.37 -21.38 -20.04
C ALA A 609 8.42 -20.33 -21.16
N ARG A 610 9.59 -20.12 -21.79
CA ARG A 610 9.77 -19.24 -22.94
C ARG A 610 9.11 -19.79 -24.19
N ASP A 611 9.11 -21.09 -24.43
CA ASP A 611 8.42 -21.69 -25.58
C ASP A 611 6.90 -21.63 -25.41
N ILE A 612 6.41 -21.86 -24.20
CA ILE A 612 4.99 -21.72 -23.86
C ILE A 612 4.56 -20.25 -23.93
N GLN A 613 5.40 -19.32 -23.44
CA GLN A 613 5.15 -17.89 -23.53
C GLN A 613 5.23 -17.39 -24.97
N ASN A 614 6.22 -17.82 -25.75
CA ASN A 614 6.32 -17.53 -27.18
C ASN A 614 5.10 -18.09 -27.92
N ALA A 615 4.60 -19.27 -27.56
CA ALA A 615 3.37 -19.81 -28.12
C ALA A 615 2.12 -19.04 -27.66
N ALA A 616 2.10 -18.51 -26.43
CA ALA A 616 1.06 -17.59 -25.94
C ALA A 616 1.07 -16.24 -26.67
N ASP A 617 2.26 -15.71 -26.95
CA ASP A 617 2.48 -14.47 -27.68
C ASP A 617 2.16 -14.66 -29.17
N GLN A 618 2.59 -15.78 -29.77
CA GLN A 618 2.26 -16.19 -31.14
C GLN A 618 0.78 -16.54 -31.30
N SER A 619 0.13 -17.08 -30.28
CA SER A 619 -1.33 -17.33 -30.30
C SER A 619 -2.17 -16.07 -30.06
N ARG A 620 -1.51 -14.90 -29.88
CA ARG A 620 -2.11 -13.55 -29.81
C ARG A 620 -3.19 -13.41 -28.73
N VAL A 621 -3.03 -14.08 -27.60
CA VAL A 621 -4.01 -14.08 -26.49
C VAL A 621 -4.29 -12.67 -25.94
N TRP A 622 -3.32 -11.75 -26.05
CA TRP A 622 -3.41 -10.36 -25.57
C TRP A 622 -3.90 -9.35 -26.60
N LEU A 623 -4.05 -9.75 -27.87
CA LEU A 623 -4.41 -8.87 -28.98
C LEU A 623 -5.77 -9.26 -29.53
N TYR A 624 -6.82 -8.98 -28.76
CA TYR A 624 -8.15 -8.86 -29.34
C TYR A 624 -8.24 -7.48 -30.03
N GLN A 625 -7.90 -7.44 -31.31
CA GLN A 625 -8.34 -6.35 -32.19
C GLN A 625 -9.87 -6.47 -32.30
N GLY A 626 -10.61 -5.54 -31.69
CA GLY A 626 -12.07 -5.47 -31.82
C GLY A 626 -12.88 -5.40 -30.52
N GLU A 627 -12.29 -5.58 -29.34
CA GLU A 627 -13.05 -5.58 -28.07
C GLU A 627 -12.40 -4.73 -26.97
N PRO A 628 -13.16 -3.87 -26.27
CA PRO A 628 -12.72 -3.23 -25.04
C PRO A 628 -12.69 -4.26 -23.91
N ALA A 629 -11.69 -5.14 -23.93
CA ALA A 629 -11.49 -6.21 -22.94
C ALA A 629 -11.06 -5.70 -21.54
N TYR A 630 -11.03 -4.38 -21.33
CA TYR A 630 -10.62 -3.80 -20.04
C TYR A 630 -11.73 -3.86 -18.97
N LEU A 631 -13.00 -4.04 -19.34
CA LEU A 631 -14.13 -4.03 -18.39
C LEU A 631 -14.73 -5.40 -18.04
N ASP A 632 -14.58 -6.42 -18.88
CA ASP A 632 -15.12 -7.76 -18.60
C ASP A 632 -14.31 -8.54 -17.53
N PHE A 633 -13.13 -8.02 -17.13
CA PHE A 633 -12.37 -8.59 -16.03
C PHE A 633 -12.92 -8.19 -14.64
N LEU A 634 -13.82 -7.21 -14.54
CA LEU A 634 -14.22 -6.63 -13.25
C LEU A 634 -15.69 -6.79 -12.85
N ILE A 635 -16.58 -7.30 -13.71
CA ILE A 635 -17.96 -7.56 -13.31
C ILE A 635 -18.40 -8.95 -13.75
N ARG A 636 -18.20 -9.93 -12.87
CA ARG A 636 -19.26 -10.92 -12.68
C ARG A 636 -20.47 -10.14 -12.15
N GLN A 637 -21.62 -10.20 -12.82
CA GLN A 637 -22.86 -10.31 -12.05
C GLN A 637 -22.75 -11.65 -11.33
N ASP A 638 -22.11 -11.63 -10.17
CA ASP A 638 -22.27 -12.72 -9.24
C ASP A 638 -23.71 -12.62 -8.74
N ARG A 639 -24.61 -13.47 -9.24
CA ARG A 639 -26.02 -13.47 -8.82
C ARG A 639 -26.17 -13.74 -7.31
N GLN A 640 -25.10 -14.09 -6.60
CA GLN A 640 -25.06 -14.10 -5.13
C GLN A 640 -24.88 -12.70 -4.49
N PHE A 641 -24.29 -11.72 -5.19
CA PHE A 641 -24.00 -10.38 -4.65
C PHE A 641 -24.81 -9.24 -5.30
N ILE A 642 -25.22 -9.42 -6.55
CA ILE A 642 -26.10 -8.49 -7.29
C ILE A 642 -27.26 -9.34 -7.84
N PRO A 643 -28.34 -9.52 -7.07
CA PRO A 643 -29.37 -10.52 -7.36
C PRO A 643 -30.31 -10.14 -8.52
N SER A 644 -30.27 -8.88 -8.96
CA SER A 644 -31.14 -8.29 -9.98
C SER A 644 -30.37 -7.33 -10.89
N ASP A 645 -30.97 -6.96 -12.03
CA ASP A 645 -30.35 -6.03 -12.96
C ASP A 645 -30.26 -4.61 -12.35
N ILE A 646 -29.25 -3.83 -12.73
CA ILE A 646 -28.99 -2.47 -12.20
C ILE A 646 -30.25 -1.57 -12.19
N PRO A 647 -31.09 -1.55 -13.24
CA PRO A 647 -32.33 -0.77 -13.22
C PRO A 647 -33.29 -1.21 -12.11
N ASP A 648 -33.33 -2.49 -11.76
CA ASP A 648 -34.18 -3.00 -10.69
C ASP A 648 -33.62 -2.66 -9.30
N LEU A 649 -32.29 -2.67 -9.14
CA LEU A 649 -31.65 -2.18 -7.92
C LEU A 649 -31.84 -0.68 -7.69
N ILE A 650 -31.82 0.11 -8.77
CA ILE A 650 -32.18 1.54 -8.71
C ILE A 650 -33.64 1.69 -8.30
N LYS A 651 -34.55 0.84 -8.80
CA LYS A 651 -35.97 0.88 -8.40
C LYS A 651 -36.18 0.56 -6.93
N GLU A 652 -35.39 -0.35 -6.36
CA GLU A 652 -35.48 -0.79 -4.96
C GLU A 652 -34.77 0.15 -3.97
N SER A 653 -33.90 1.03 -4.46
CA SER A 653 -33.05 1.90 -3.62
C SER A 653 -33.73 3.23 -3.24
N PRO A 654 -33.57 3.70 -1.98
CA PRO A 654 -34.09 5.01 -1.58
C PRO A 654 -33.37 6.16 -2.32
N PRO A 655 -34.08 7.24 -2.72
CA PRO A 655 -33.49 8.39 -3.39
C PRO A 655 -32.34 9.03 -2.61
N LYS A 656 -31.19 9.24 -3.26
CA LYS A 656 -30.03 9.93 -2.67
C LYS A 656 -29.57 11.08 -3.56
N PRO A 657 -29.17 12.23 -2.96
CA PRO A 657 -28.48 13.27 -3.72
C PRO A 657 -27.31 12.67 -4.50
N THR A 658 -27.26 12.94 -5.80
CA THR A 658 -26.23 12.45 -6.72
C THR A 658 -25.61 13.62 -7.46
N LEU A 659 -24.28 13.69 -7.45
CA LEU A 659 -23.50 14.63 -8.24
C LEU A 659 -22.80 13.82 -9.34
N ALA A 660 -23.16 14.08 -10.60
CA ALA A 660 -22.56 13.44 -11.76
C ALA A 660 -21.66 14.44 -12.50
N SER A 661 -20.50 13.99 -12.94
CA SER A 661 -19.50 14.81 -13.61
C SER A 661 -19.05 14.15 -14.90
N LEU A 662 -18.98 14.96 -15.96
CA LEU A 662 -18.38 14.63 -17.25
C LEU A 662 -17.39 15.73 -17.66
N VAL A 663 -16.50 15.40 -18.58
CA VAL A 663 -15.56 16.33 -19.21
C VAL A 663 -15.96 16.65 -20.65
N GLU A 664 -15.16 17.45 -21.35
CA GLU A 664 -15.38 17.73 -22.77
C GLU A 664 -15.25 16.48 -23.64
N ASN A 665 -14.26 15.61 -23.37
CA ASN A 665 -14.05 14.41 -24.16
C ASN A 665 -13.48 13.27 -23.31
N GLU A 666 -14.39 12.40 -22.86
CA GLU A 666 -14.09 11.26 -21.99
C GLU A 666 -13.13 10.24 -22.63
N GLY A 667 -12.98 10.22 -23.95
CA GLY A 667 -12.16 9.21 -24.62
C GLY A 667 -10.71 9.60 -24.86
N LEU A 668 -10.33 10.89 -24.85
CA LEU A 668 -8.97 11.32 -25.26
C LEU A 668 -7.86 10.69 -24.42
N LEU A 669 -8.09 10.49 -23.12
CA LEU A 669 -7.16 9.80 -22.23
C LEU A 669 -6.80 8.41 -22.78
N PHE A 670 -7.82 7.65 -23.14
CA PHE A 670 -7.70 6.25 -23.56
C PHE A 670 -7.25 6.10 -25.01
N THR A 671 -7.53 7.09 -25.87
CA THR A 671 -7.28 6.98 -27.30
C THR A 671 -6.03 7.73 -27.75
N LEU A 672 -5.68 8.85 -27.11
CA LEU A 672 -4.54 9.68 -27.53
C LEU A 672 -3.42 9.78 -26.49
N TYR A 673 -3.74 9.73 -25.19
CA TYR A 673 -2.75 9.99 -24.13
C TYR A 673 -2.13 8.74 -23.53
N PHE A 674 -2.85 7.61 -23.54
CA PHE A 674 -2.28 6.32 -23.15
C PHE A 674 -1.31 5.79 -24.21
N PRO A 675 -0.17 5.19 -23.78
CA PRO A 675 0.67 4.41 -24.68
C PRO A 675 -0.12 3.28 -25.34
N LYS A 676 0.06 3.08 -26.65
CA LYS A 676 -0.58 1.98 -27.41
C LYS A 676 -0.33 0.58 -26.84
N ILE A 677 0.81 0.40 -26.14
CA ILE A 677 1.12 -0.84 -25.42
C ILE A 677 0.22 -1.07 -24.19
N LEU A 678 -0.32 0.00 -23.60
CA LEU A 678 -1.21 -0.05 -22.43
C LEU A 678 -2.69 -0.06 -22.80
N HIS A 679 -3.06 0.38 -24.01
CA HIS A 679 -4.43 0.38 -24.46
C HIS A 679 -4.53 0.06 -25.97
N PRO A 680 -5.21 -1.03 -26.36
CA PRO A 680 -5.20 -1.55 -27.74
C PRO A 680 -5.85 -0.60 -28.75
N HIS A 681 -6.69 0.32 -28.29
CA HIS A 681 -7.33 1.35 -29.12
C HIS A 681 -6.63 2.72 -29.02
N ALA A 682 -5.53 2.83 -28.27
CA ALA A 682 -4.73 4.05 -28.29
C ALA A 682 -3.94 4.16 -29.59
N LEU A 683 -3.89 5.37 -30.13
CA LEU A 683 -3.13 5.70 -31.33
C LEU A 683 -1.68 5.97 -30.96
N SER A 684 -0.76 5.28 -31.62
CA SER A 684 0.66 5.58 -31.51
C SER A 684 0.96 7.00 -32.03
N PRO A 685 2.07 7.63 -31.62
CA PRO A 685 2.48 8.93 -32.17
C PRO A 685 2.56 8.95 -33.71
N ALA A 686 2.92 7.83 -34.35
CA ALA A 686 2.98 7.71 -35.80
C ALA A 686 1.57 7.71 -36.45
N GLU A 687 0.62 6.98 -35.87
CA GLU A 687 -0.77 6.94 -36.34
C GLU A 687 -1.44 8.29 -36.17
N ARG A 688 -1.20 8.98 -35.05
CA ARG A 688 -1.72 10.34 -34.82
C ARG A 688 -1.20 11.36 -35.81
N LYS A 689 0.04 11.19 -36.29
CA LYS A 689 0.67 12.14 -37.24
C LYS A 689 -0.04 12.17 -38.59
N ASN A 690 -0.53 11.02 -39.07
CA ASN A 690 -1.10 10.85 -40.40
C ASN A 690 -2.59 10.44 -40.37
N TYR A 691 -3.29 10.68 -39.25
CA TYR A 691 -4.64 10.21 -39.03
C TYR A 691 -5.63 10.79 -40.06
N SER A 692 -6.34 9.91 -40.77
CA SER A 692 -7.21 10.26 -41.89
C SER A 692 -8.68 9.91 -41.62
N LEU A 693 -9.58 10.40 -42.49
CA LEU A 693 -11.01 10.06 -42.41
C LEU A 693 -11.23 8.54 -42.55
N GLU A 694 -10.39 7.89 -43.35
CA GLU A 694 -10.44 6.45 -43.54
C GLU A 694 -10.07 5.69 -42.26
N ASP A 695 -9.11 6.20 -41.48
CA ASP A 695 -8.74 5.60 -40.19
C ASP A 695 -9.89 5.72 -39.17
N LEU A 696 -10.62 6.84 -39.18
CA LEU A 696 -11.81 7.01 -38.34
C LEU A 696 -12.93 6.06 -38.78
N LYS A 697 -13.16 5.90 -40.09
CA LYS A 697 -14.12 4.93 -40.65
C LYS A 697 -13.79 3.50 -40.23
N ARG A 698 -12.51 3.10 -40.29
CA ARG A 698 -12.06 1.78 -39.83
C ARG A 698 -12.26 1.59 -38.33
N PHE A 699 -12.00 2.62 -37.52
CA PHE A 699 -12.27 2.58 -36.09
C PHE A 699 -13.75 2.36 -35.80
N ILE A 700 -14.64 3.11 -36.46
CA ILE A 700 -16.09 2.93 -36.33
C ILE A 700 -16.49 1.52 -36.77
N ALA A 701 -15.98 1.04 -37.90
CA ALA A 701 -16.34 -0.27 -38.44
C ALA A 701 -15.88 -1.45 -37.58
N SER A 702 -14.72 -1.34 -36.91
CA SER A 702 -14.13 -2.42 -36.14
C SER A 702 -14.53 -2.41 -34.66
N ILE A 703 -14.58 -1.24 -34.03
CA ILE A 703 -14.74 -1.11 -32.58
C ILE A 703 -16.15 -0.69 -32.20
N ILE A 704 -16.81 0.11 -33.03
CA ILE A 704 -18.12 0.67 -32.69
C ILE A 704 -19.23 -0.21 -33.27
N VAL A 705 -19.18 -0.46 -34.59
CA VAL A 705 -20.22 -1.15 -35.35
C VAL A 705 -19.63 -2.32 -36.15
N PRO A 706 -19.22 -3.41 -35.50
CA PRO A 706 -18.71 -4.61 -36.18
C PRO A 706 -19.82 -5.29 -36.99
N GLU A 707 -19.46 -5.79 -38.17
CA GLU A 707 -20.41 -6.40 -39.11
C GLU A 707 -21.01 -7.69 -38.55
N GLU A 708 -20.30 -8.39 -37.69
CA GLU A 708 -20.71 -9.63 -37.05
C GLU A 708 -21.94 -9.45 -36.15
N ILE A 709 -22.10 -8.25 -35.57
CA ILE A 709 -23.20 -7.92 -34.67
C ILE A 709 -24.36 -7.33 -35.46
N PHE A 710 -24.06 -6.33 -36.29
CA PHE A 710 -25.08 -5.54 -36.99
C PHE A 710 -25.43 -6.07 -38.38
N LYS A 711 -24.68 -7.06 -38.88
CA LYS A 711 -24.88 -7.77 -40.14
C LYS A 711 -25.09 -6.80 -41.31
N GLU A 712 -26.13 -7.04 -42.11
CA GLU A 712 -26.49 -6.25 -43.29
C GLU A 712 -26.73 -4.76 -42.95
N LYS A 713 -27.06 -4.43 -41.70
CA LYS A 713 -27.31 -3.06 -41.25
C LYS A 713 -26.04 -2.31 -40.85
N SER A 714 -24.89 -2.98 -40.78
CA SER A 714 -23.63 -2.41 -40.27
C SER A 714 -23.16 -1.18 -41.05
N ASN A 715 -23.20 -1.22 -42.38
CA ASN A 715 -22.78 -0.09 -43.23
C ASN A 715 -23.67 1.14 -43.06
N GLU A 716 -24.98 0.93 -42.96
CA GLU A 716 -25.94 2.00 -42.70
C GLU A 716 -25.65 2.68 -41.36
N ILE A 717 -25.44 1.88 -40.29
CA ILE A 717 -25.15 2.41 -38.95
C ILE A 717 -23.79 3.11 -38.91
N ARG A 718 -22.75 2.56 -39.56
CA ARG A 718 -21.41 3.19 -39.64
C ARG A 718 -21.48 4.58 -40.26
N GLU A 719 -22.20 4.73 -41.37
CA GLU A 719 -22.41 6.03 -42.02
C GLU A 719 -23.26 6.96 -41.16
N LYS A 720 -24.30 6.45 -40.48
CA LYS A 720 -25.08 7.24 -39.51
C LYS A 720 -24.20 7.78 -38.37
N VAL A 721 -23.33 6.95 -37.78
CA VAL A 721 -22.40 7.36 -36.71
C VAL A 721 -21.46 8.45 -37.22
N LEU A 722 -20.81 8.23 -38.36
CA LEU A 722 -19.87 9.20 -38.91
C LEU A 722 -20.55 10.55 -39.23
N ASN A 723 -21.67 10.51 -39.95
CA ASN A 723 -22.39 11.72 -40.35
C ASN A 723 -22.96 12.47 -39.15
N PHE A 724 -23.44 11.75 -38.12
CA PHE A 724 -23.88 12.35 -36.88
C PHE A 724 -22.74 13.13 -36.20
N TYR A 725 -21.58 12.50 -35.97
CA TYR A 725 -20.47 13.17 -35.29
C TYR A 725 -19.84 14.31 -36.09
N LEU A 726 -19.82 14.22 -37.42
CA LEU A 726 -19.46 15.36 -38.29
C LEU A 726 -20.49 16.50 -38.18
N SER A 727 -21.79 16.19 -38.10
CA SER A 727 -22.86 17.19 -37.95
C SER A 727 -22.82 17.97 -36.64
N LEU A 728 -22.14 17.44 -35.60
CA LEU A 728 -21.91 18.17 -34.35
C LEU A 728 -20.90 19.33 -34.52
N LYS A 729 -20.17 19.38 -35.64
CA LYS A 729 -19.14 20.37 -35.97
C LYS A 729 -19.43 21.05 -37.32
N PRO A 730 -20.60 21.70 -37.47
CA PRO A 730 -20.97 22.29 -38.76
C PRO A 730 -20.00 23.42 -39.15
N GLY A 731 -19.59 23.43 -40.42
CA GLY A 731 -18.69 24.46 -40.95
C GLY A 731 -17.22 24.33 -40.55
N VAL A 732 -16.83 23.28 -39.83
CA VAL A 732 -15.42 22.98 -39.51
C VAL A 732 -14.82 22.11 -40.62
N GLU A 733 -13.70 22.53 -41.19
CA GLU A 733 -12.98 21.75 -42.20
C GLU A 733 -12.50 20.41 -41.63
N ILE A 734 -12.64 19.33 -42.42
CA ILE A 734 -12.18 18.00 -42.05
C ILE A 734 -10.65 18.01 -41.99
N SER A 735 -10.13 18.12 -40.78
CA SER A 735 -8.70 18.12 -40.47
C SER A 735 -8.32 16.93 -39.60
N LYS A 736 -7.03 16.59 -39.59
CA LYS A 736 -6.47 15.56 -38.72
C LYS A 736 -6.87 15.74 -37.24
N ASN A 737 -6.79 16.96 -36.72
CA ASN A 737 -7.10 17.23 -35.32
C ASN A 737 -8.60 17.06 -35.03
N LEU A 738 -9.46 17.46 -35.97
CA LEU A 738 -10.90 17.19 -35.86
C LEU A 738 -11.17 15.67 -35.83
N LEU A 739 -10.52 14.90 -36.69
CA LEU A 739 -10.71 13.45 -36.73
C LEU A 739 -10.20 12.75 -35.45
N LEU A 740 -9.08 13.20 -34.88
CA LEU A 740 -8.59 12.72 -33.58
C LEU A 740 -9.53 13.09 -32.43
N GLU A 741 -10.12 14.29 -32.45
CA GLU A 741 -11.15 14.71 -31.51
C GLU A 741 -12.37 13.78 -31.59
N LEU A 742 -12.87 13.54 -32.80
CA LEU A 742 -14.02 12.66 -33.04
C LEU A 742 -13.74 11.21 -32.67
N HIS A 743 -12.52 10.70 -32.90
CA HIS A 743 -12.12 9.36 -32.48
C HIS A 743 -12.28 9.20 -30.96
N GLY A 744 -11.70 10.12 -30.17
CA GLY A 744 -11.85 10.13 -28.72
C GLY A 744 -13.31 10.32 -28.31
N ARG A 745 -14.04 11.21 -28.98
CA ARG A 745 -15.43 11.52 -28.64
C ARG A 745 -16.36 10.33 -28.84
N ILE A 746 -16.30 9.68 -29.99
CA ILE A 746 -17.10 8.48 -30.30
C ILE A 746 -16.83 7.38 -29.26
N PHE A 747 -15.56 7.15 -28.92
CA PHE A 747 -15.16 6.16 -27.94
C PHE A 747 -15.67 6.49 -26.52
N GLY A 748 -15.42 7.72 -26.06
CA GLY A 748 -15.80 8.17 -24.72
C GLY A 748 -17.31 8.28 -24.52
N ASP A 749 -18.05 8.66 -25.55
CA ASP A 749 -19.51 8.74 -25.48
C ASP A 749 -20.09 7.36 -25.23
N LEU A 750 -19.70 6.37 -26.03
CA LEU A 750 -20.24 5.01 -25.92
C LEU A 750 -19.86 4.32 -24.60
N LEU A 751 -18.65 4.54 -24.11
CA LEU A 751 -18.13 3.82 -22.95
C LEU A 751 -18.37 4.51 -21.60
N ILE A 752 -18.51 5.83 -21.58
CA ILE A 752 -18.56 6.60 -20.33
C ILE A 752 -19.77 7.53 -20.31
N ALA A 753 -19.85 8.48 -21.24
CA ALA A 753 -20.82 9.57 -21.12
C ALA A 753 -22.28 9.08 -21.23
N ILE A 754 -22.60 8.30 -22.26
CA ILE A 754 -23.96 7.83 -22.50
C ILE A 754 -24.40 6.79 -21.45
N PRO A 755 -23.58 5.80 -21.05
CA PRO A 755 -23.90 4.94 -19.91
C PRO A 755 -24.18 5.69 -18.62
N GLN A 756 -23.38 6.72 -18.27
CA GLN A 756 -23.61 7.53 -17.08
C GLN A 756 -24.93 8.30 -17.17
N LEU A 757 -25.24 8.88 -18.34
CA LEU A 757 -26.51 9.60 -18.57
C LEU A 757 -27.72 8.67 -18.52
N LEU A 758 -27.61 7.44 -19.02
CA LEU A 758 -28.66 6.42 -18.89
C LEU A 758 -28.95 6.14 -17.41
N GLU A 759 -27.91 5.93 -16.60
CA GLU A 759 -28.07 5.70 -15.16
C GLU A 759 -28.70 6.92 -14.47
N MET A 760 -28.30 8.15 -14.85
CA MET A 760 -28.89 9.37 -14.28
C MET A 760 -30.38 9.49 -14.64
N ARG A 761 -30.77 9.15 -15.87
CA ARG A 761 -32.19 9.15 -16.29
C ARG A 761 -33.00 8.08 -15.54
N GLU A 762 -32.45 6.89 -15.32
CA GLU A 762 -33.10 5.85 -14.51
C GLU A 762 -33.29 6.29 -13.05
N LYS A 763 -32.28 6.93 -12.44
CA LYS A 763 -32.40 7.52 -11.09
C LYS A 763 -33.39 8.68 -11.04
N LEU A 764 -33.43 9.50 -12.08
CA LEU A 764 -34.35 10.63 -12.20
C LEU A 764 -35.81 10.16 -12.23
N GLU A 765 -36.09 9.02 -12.87
CA GLU A 765 -37.43 8.41 -12.84
C GLU A 765 -37.92 8.09 -11.43
N LYS A 766 -36.98 7.81 -10.51
CA LYS A 766 -37.22 7.59 -9.07
C LYS A 766 -37.08 8.85 -8.22
N ASN A 767 -37.15 10.03 -8.84
CA ASN A 767 -37.10 11.33 -8.18
C ASN A 767 -35.81 11.58 -7.36
N TRP A 768 -34.70 10.91 -7.72
CA TRP A 768 -33.41 11.19 -7.10
C TRP A 768 -33.00 12.65 -7.32
N PRO A 769 -32.49 13.37 -6.30
CA PRO A 769 -31.88 14.67 -6.50
C PRO A 769 -30.57 14.53 -7.26
N ILE A 770 -30.54 14.93 -8.54
CA ILE A 770 -29.37 14.78 -9.39
C ILE A 770 -28.90 16.14 -9.87
N TYR A 771 -27.59 16.39 -9.74
CA TYR A 771 -26.89 17.55 -10.27
C TYR A 771 -25.86 17.07 -11.27
N GLN A 772 -25.81 17.69 -12.45
CA GLN A 772 -24.88 17.33 -13.51
C GLN A 772 -23.85 18.43 -13.74
N LEU A 773 -22.59 18.04 -13.88
CA LEU A 773 -21.45 18.92 -14.10
C LEU A 773 -20.80 18.60 -15.44
N LYS A 774 -20.31 19.65 -16.12
CA LYS A 774 -19.37 19.50 -17.22
C LYS A 774 -18.11 20.34 -16.99
N ASN A 775 -16.99 19.67 -16.77
CA ASN A 775 -15.68 20.29 -16.61
C ASN A 775 -15.13 20.67 -17.98
N VAL A 776 -14.64 21.90 -18.14
CA VAL A 776 -14.14 22.41 -19.44
C VAL A 776 -12.84 23.23 -19.33
N TYR A 777 -12.24 23.30 -18.14
CA TYR A 777 -11.04 24.11 -17.92
C TYR A 777 -9.77 23.31 -18.25
N ASN A 778 -8.95 23.81 -19.18
CA ASN A 778 -7.86 23.05 -19.80
C ASN A 778 -6.53 23.83 -19.96
N GLU A 779 -6.30 24.92 -19.21
CA GLU A 779 -5.10 25.76 -19.35
C GLU A 779 -3.78 25.00 -19.07
N PHE A 780 -3.81 23.99 -18.19
CA PHE A 780 -2.68 23.08 -17.93
C PHE A 780 -2.13 22.34 -19.18
N VAL A 781 -2.92 22.21 -20.26
CA VAL A 781 -2.46 21.63 -21.54
C VAL A 781 -1.43 22.53 -22.25
N GLY A 782 -1.33 23.82 -21.88
CA GLY A 782 -0.45 24.79 -22.52
C GLY A 782 1.04 24.64 -22.20
N ASP A 783 1.41 24.36 -20.95
CA ASP A 783 2.78 24.66 -20.47
C ASP A 783 3.69 23.45 -20.21
N LYS A 784 3.16 22.25 -19.90
CA LYS A 784 3.98 21.02 -19.76
C LYS A 784 3.78 19.99 -20.87
N LEU A 785 2.64 20.03 -21.56
CA LEU A 785 2.29 19.11 -22.65
C LEU A 785 2.27 19.85 -24.00
N GLN A 786 3.39 20.46 -24.41
CA GLN A 786 3.52 21.12 -25.74
C GLN A 786 3.32 20.17 -26.96
N ARG A 787 2.81 18.95 -26.76
CA ARG A 787 2.65 17.90 -27.78
C ARG A 787 1.25 17.24 -27.79
N VAL A 788 0.20 17.97 -27.41
CA VAL A 788 -1.17 17.43 -27.51
C VAL A 788 -1.87 17.95 -28.76
N GLU A 789 -2.31 17.04 -29.64
CA GLU A 789 -2.98 17.40 -30.90
C GLU A 789 -4.40 17.97 -30.71
N VAL A 790 -5.08 17.64 -29.59
CA VAL A 790 -6.45 18.05 -29.27
C VAL A 790 -6.49 18.70 -27.88
N LYS A 791 -6.82 20.00 -27.80
CA LYS A 791 -6.85 20.77 -26.55
C LYS A 791 -8.25 20.76 -25.92
N GLN A 792 -8.59 19.65 -25.28
CA GLN A 792 -9.85 19.47 -24.55
C GLN A 792 -9.59 18.80 -23.20
N THR A 793 -10.44 19.06 -22.21
CA THR A 793 -10.46 18.28 -20.97
C THR A 793 -10.79 16.81 -21.25
N THR A 794 -10.14 15.91 -20.50
CA THR A 794 -10.30 14.47 -20.67
C THR A 794 -10.61 13.76 -19.37
N HIS A 795 -10.92 12.46 -19.44
CA HIS A 795 -11.30 11.64 -18.30
C HIS A 795 -10.30 11.76 -17.13
N SER A 796 -10.82 11.75 -15.90
CA SER A 796 -10.05 11.86 -14.65
C SER A 796 -9.29 13.17 -14.42
N TYR A 797 -9.45 14.17 -15.30
CA TYR A 797 -8.71 15.44 -15.19
C TYR A 797 -9.12 16.28 -13.97
N GLU A 798 -10.38 16.22 -13.54
CA GLU A 798 -10.86 16.86 -12.30
C GLU A 798 -10.11 16.43 -11.02
N ILE A 799 -9.55 15.22 -10.98
CA ILE A 799 -8.87 14.68 -9.79
C ILE A 799 -7.67 15.54 -9.41
N GLU A 800 -6.92 16.03 -10.39
CA GLU A 800 -5.75 16.87 -10.16
C GLU A 800 -6.13 18.19 -9.47
N TYR A 801 -7.24 18.81 -9.88
CA TYR A 801 -7.72 20.06 -9.29
C TYR A 801 -8.47 19.88 -7.96
N LEU A 802 -8.96 18.68 -7.67
CA LEU A 802 -9.56 18.36 -6.37
C LEU A 802 -8.49 18.08 -5.30
N PHE A 803 -7.40 17.41 -5.66
CA PHE A 803 -6.46 16.86 -4.68
C PHE A 803 -5.03 17.40 -4.79
N GLY A 804 -4.73 18.22 -5.80
CA GLY A 804 -3.39 18.78 -6.04
C GLY A 804 -2.36 17.77 -6.58
N VAL A 805 -2.77 16.52 -6.82
CA VAL A 805 -1.96 15.44 -7.40
C VAL A 805 -2.83 14.64 -8.36
N GLY A 806 -2.38 14.49 -9.60
CA GLY A 806 -3.09 13.77 -10.66
C GLY A 806 -2.22 12.70 -11.36
N PRO A 807 -2.78 11.98 -12.35
CA PRO A 807 -2.08 10.96 -13.13
C PRO A 807 -0.83 11.48 -13.87
N TRP A 808 -0.69 12.81 -13.98
CA TRP A 808 0.36 13.49 -14.73
C TRP A 808 1.49 14.06 -13.84
N GLY A 809 1.46 13.76 -12.53
CA GLY A 809 2.48 14.19 -11.56
C GLY A 809 2.18 15.56 -10.93
N PRO A 810 3.12 16.12 -10.15
CA PRO A 810 2.91 17.38 -9.43
C PRO A 810 2.90 18.60 -10.37
N HIS A 811 1.96 19.51 -10.12
CA HIS A 811 1.72 20.72 -10.89
C HIS A 811 1.71 21.98 -10.00
N ILE A 812 2.24 23.09 -10.52
CA ILE A 812 2.20 24.40 -9.85
C ILE A 812 0.99 25.16 -10.38
N PHE A 813 -0.04 25.31 -9.56
CA PHE A 813 -1.30 25.94 -9.97
C PHE A 813 -1.10 27.43 -10.28
N THR A 814 -1.44 27.84 -11.50
CA THR A 814 -1.65 29.22 -11.91
C THR A 814 -2.85 29.83 -11.18
N GLU A 815 -3.07 31.14 -11.35
CA GLU A 815 -4.26 31.81 -10.79
C GLU A 815 -5.57 31.23 -11.35
N GLY A 816 -5.60 30.89 -12.65
CA GLY A 816 -6.74 30.23 -13.27
C GLY A 816 -6.99 28.84 -12.68
N ASP A 817 -5.92 28.05 -12.47
CA ASP A 817 -6.02 26.71 -11.90
C ASP A 817 -6.56 26.74 -10.49
N ARG A 818 -6.10 27.69 -9.67
CA ARG A 818 -6.62 27.91 -8.31
C ARG A 818 -8.09 28.28 -8.34
N LYS A 819 -8.49 29.18 -9.24
CA LYS A 819 -9.89 29.60 -9.36
C LYS A 819 -10.81 28.46 -9.82
N PHE A 820 -10.37 27.63 -10.76
CA PHE A 820 -11.11 26.44 -11.16
C PHE A 820 -11.18 25.40 -10.03
N SER A 821 -10.04 25.14 -9.37
CA SER A 821 -9.94 24.26 -8.20
C SER A 821 -10.87 24.72 -7.07
N ASP A 822 -10.90 26.01 -6.74
CA ASP A 822 -11.80 26.59 -5.73
C ASP A 822 -13.27 26.39 -6.07
N ASN A 823 -13.66 26.60 -7.34
CA ASN A 823 -15.03 26.35 -7.79
C ASN A 823 -15.40 24.85 -7.67
N LEU A 824 -14.48 23.96 -8.05
CA LEU A 824 -14.69 22.52 -8.06
C LEU A 824 -14.72 21.93 -6.64
N ILE A 825 -13.77 22.31 -5.79
CA ILE A 825 -13.73 21.97 -4.37
C ILE A 825 -14.97 22.53 -3.68
N GLY A 826 -15.32 23.79 -3.95
CA GLY A 826 -16.52 24.42 -3.39
C GLY A 826 -17.80 23.65 -3.73
N CYS A 827 -17.95 23.23 -4.99
CA CYS A 827 -19.04 22.38 -5.46
C CYS A 827 -19.12 21.07 -4.65
N PHE A 828 -18.02 20.33 -4.55
CA PHE A 828 -17.96 19.03 -3.87
C PHE A 828 -18.20 19.17 -2.36
N VAL A 829 -17.51 20.11 -1.71
CA VAL A 829 -17.65 20.36 -0.26
C VAL A 829 -19.08 20.74 0.09
N ASN A 830 -19.71 21.62 -0.70
CA ASN A 830 -21.07 22.04 -0.42
C ASN A 830 -22.08 20.90 -0.65
N PHE A 831 -21.88 20.12 -1.71
CA PHE A 831 -22.69 18.94 -1.99
C PHE A 831 -22.58 17.88 -0.88
N ILE A 832 -21.36 17.62 -0.37
CA ILE A 832 -21.13 16.73 0.76
C ILE A 832 -21.87 17.22 2.01
N LYS A 833 -21.84 18.53 2.27
CA LYS A 833 -22.48 19.13 3.47
C LYS A 833 -23.99 19.17 3.40
N THR A 834 -24.56 19.40 2.22
CA THR A 834 -25.97 19.82 2.09
C THR A 834 -26.80 18.94 1.15
N GLY A 835 -26.17 18.03 0.39
CA GLY A 835 -26.80 17.33 -0.72
C GLY A 835 -27.04 18.20 -1.95
N SER A 836 -26.55 19.45 -1.97
CA SER A 836 -26.66 20.40 -3.08
C SER A 836 -25.30 21.06 -3.35
N PRO A 837 -24.84 21.20 -4.60
CA PRO A 837 -23.61 21.93 -4.90
C PRO A 837 -23.78 23.46 -4.84
N LYS A 838 -25.02 23.94 -4.69
CA LYS A 838 -25.37 25.37 -4.69
C LYS A 838 -25.01 26.06 -3.37
N SER A 839 -24.28 27.17 -3.46
CA SER A 839 -23.97 28.06 -2.32
C SER A 839 -24.16 29.53 -2.70
N ASP A 840 -24.15 30.44 -1.73
CA ASP A 840 -24.20 31.89 -1.98
C ASP A 840 -23.05 32.37 -2.88
N LYS A 841 -21.89 31.71 -2.81
CA LYS A 841 -20.72 31.98 -3.64
C LYS A 841 -20.76 31.31 -5.01
N SER A 842 -21.70 30.38 -5.24
CA SER A 842 -21.86 29.67 -6.51
C SER A 842 -23.33 29.28 -6.71
N PRO A 843 -24.19 30.25 -7.08
CA PRO A 843 -25.63 30.03 -7.17
C PRO A 843 -26.06 29.21 -8.40
N ASN A 844 -25.16 29.04 -9.37
CA ASN A 844 -25.44 28.50 -10.71
C ASN A 844 -25.40 26.96 -10.80
N PHE A 845 -25.87 26.29 -9.74
CA PHE A 845 -26.07 24.86 -9.70
C PHE A 845 -27.54 24.52 -9.64
N GLU A 846 -28.01 23.71 -10.58
CA GLU A 846 -29.40 23.29 -10.67
C GLU A 846 -29.54 21.78 -10.67
N LYS A 847 -30.60 21.32 -10.02
CA LYS A 847 -31.03 19.94 -10.06
C LYS A 847 -31.72 19.70 -11.40
N ILE A 848 -31.44 18.57 -12.04
CA ILE A 848 -32.16 18.17 -13.26
C ILE A 848 -33.58 17.71 -12.90
N THR A 849 -34.52 17.93 -13.82
CA THR A 849 -35.91 17.49 -13.67
C THR A 849 -36.31 16.58 -14.82
N LYS A 850 -37.41 15.84 -14.70
CA LYS A 850 -37.90 14.97 -15.78
C LYS A 850 -38.19 15.75 -17.06
N GLU A 851 -38.63 16.99 -16.92
CA GLU A 851 -38.90 17.92 -18.03
C GLU A 851 -37.63 18.52 -18.63
N ASN A 852 -36.55 18.61 -17.83
CA ASN A 852 -35.27 19.18 -18.23
C ASN A 852 -34.10 18.30 -17.78
N PRO A 853 -33.96 17.08 -18.32
CA PRO A 853 -32.97 16.10 -17.87
C PRO A 853 -31.53 16.43 -18.28
N ASP A 854 -31.36 17.34 -19.25
CA ASP A 854 -30.07 17.69 -19.86
C ASP A 854 -29.53 19.04 -19.37
N VAL A 855 -30.08 19.58 -18.27
CA VAL A 855 -29.55 20.78 -17.59
C VAL A 855 -28.26 20.41 -16.87
N TYR A 856 -27.24 21.26 -16.99
CA TYR A 856 -25.97 21.03 -16.30
C TYR A 856 -25.29 22.33 -15.93
N SER A 857 -24.38 22.24 -14.97
CA SER A 857 -23.46 23.33 -14.64
C SER A 857 -22.14 23.13 -15.38
N LYS A 858 -21.85 24.03 -16.31
CA LYS A 858 -20.53 24.14 -16.93
C LYS A 858 -19.59 24.79 -15.92
N ILE A 859 -18.58 24.04 -15.48
CA ILE A 859 -17.61 24.50 -14.48
C ILE A 859 -16.24 24.74 -15.12
N SER A 860 -15.71 25.92 -14.84
CA SER A 860 -14.42 26.43 -15.27
C SER A 860 -13.93 27.44 -14.21
N THR A 861 -13.14 28.44 -14.58
CA THR A 861 -12.88 29.60 -13.71
C THR A 861 -14.17 30.37 -13.33
N THR A 862 -15.28 30.10 -14.03
CA THR A 862 -16.63 30.50 -13.67
C THR A 862 -17.59 29.31 -13.75
N VAL A 863 -18.68 29.35 -12.97
CA VAL A 863 -19.75 28.35 -13.01
C VAL A 863 -20.96 28.96 -13.72
N THR A 864 -21.42 28.32 -14.79
CA THR A 864 -22.59 28.78 -15.56
C THR A 864 -23.57 27.64 -15.80
N LYS A 865 -24.87 27.95 -15.69
CA LYS A 865 -25.93 27.03 -16.09
C LYS A 865 -25.96 26.90 -17.61
N LYS A 866 -26.10 25.67 -18.10
CA LYS A 866 -26.25 25.33 -19.52
C LYS A 866 -27.31 24.23 -19.68
N THR A 867 -27.73 24.01 -20.92
CA THR A 867 -28.65 22.94 -21.31
C THR A 867 -28.05 22.13 -22.45
N GLY A 868 -28.55 20.91 -22.65
CA GLY A 868 -28.12 20.02 -23.72
C GLY A 868 -26.83 19.26 -23.42
N LEU A 869 -26.63 18.79 -22.17
CA LEU A 869 -25.51 17.91 -21.82
C LEU A 869 -25.57 16.60 -22.62
N TYR A 870 -24.79 16.49 -23.69
CA TYR A 870 -24.76 15.32 -24.58
C TYR A 870 -26.15 14.87 -25.09
N ALA A 871 -27.13 15.79 -25.14
CA ALA A 871 -28.52 15.44 -25.43
C ALA A 871 -28.70 14.86 -26.84
N LYS A 872 -27.98 15.42 -27.83
CA LYS A 872 -27.99 14.93 -29.21
C LYS A 872 -27.37 13.55 -29.31
N GLU A 873 -26.24 13.34 -28.64
CA GLU A 873 -25.50 12.09 -28.61
C GLU A 873 -26.29 11.00 -27.89
N PHE A 874 -26.95 11.33 -26.79
CA PHE A 874 -27.86 10.44 -26.08
C PHE A 874 -29.01 9.99 -26.94
N GLU A 875 -29.70 10.92 -27.61
CA GLU A 875 -30.82 10.59 -28.49
C GLU A 875 -30.35 9.76 -29.68
N PHE A 876 -29.20 10.10 -30.27
CA PHE A 876 -28.61 9.35 -31.37
C PHE A 876 -28.28 7.91 -30.96
N TRP A 877 -27.53 7.68 -29.88
CA TRP A 877 -27.21 6.32 -29.46
C TRP A 877 -28.44 5.54 -29.00
N SER A 878 -29.40 6.22 -28.38
CA SER A 878 -30.69 5.61 -28.01
C SER A 878 -31.51 5.20 -29.25
N SER A 879 -31.50 5.99 -30.32
CA SER A 879 -32.16 5.61 -31.58
C SER A 879 -31.48 4.42 -32.24
N ILE A 880 -30.14 4.35 -32.21
CA ILE A 880 -29.42 3.16 -32.70
C ILE A 880 -29.84 1.91 -31.92
N VAL A 881 -30.00 1.99 -30.59
CA VAL A 881 -30.49 0.85 -29.80
C VAL A 881 -31.93 0.46 -30.19
N ARG A 882 -32.83 1.44 -30.35
CA ARG A 882 -34.25 1.20 -30.69
C ARG A 882 -34.43 0.64 -32.10
N ASP A 883 -33.69 1.16 -33.08
CA ASP A 883 -33.92 0.87 -34.50
C ASP A 883 -33.23 -0.43 -34.95
N TYR A 884 -32.23 -0.89 -34.20
CA TYR A 884 -31.34 -2.00 -34.62
C TYR A 884 -31.30 -3.21 -33.67
N GLY A 885 -32.01 -3.18 -32.52
CA GLY A 885 -32.23 -4.35 -31.65
C GLY A 885 -31.00 -4.80 -30.82
N PHE A 886 -29.80 -4.34 -31.14
CA PHE A 886 -28.62 -4.54 -30.29
C PHE A 886 -28.42 -3.32 -29.39
N ASN A 887 -28.42 -3.54 -28.07
CA ASN A 887 -28.11 -2.49 -27.12
C ASN A 887 -26.61 -2.23 -27.11
N ILE A 888 -26.14 -1.42 -28.05
CA ILE A 888 -24.74 -1.07 -28.23
C ILE A 888 -24.15 -0.37 -26.99
N ILE A 889 -24.98 0.35 -26.24
CA ILE A 889 -24.57 1.09 -25.04
C ILE A 889 -24.29 0.12 -23.87
N ARG A 890 -25.08 -0.94 -23.74
CA ARG A 890 -24.89 -1.99 -22.72
C ARG A 890 -24.10 -3.21 -23.22
N GLY A 891 -23.84 -3.30 -24.51
CA GLY A 891 -23.19 -4.44 -25.14
C GLY A 891 -24.02 -5.73 -25.11
N LEU A 892 -25.34 -5.66 -25.22
CA LEU A 892 -26.26 -6.80 -25.09
C LEU A 892 -27.19 -6.92 -26.31
N ASP A 893 -27.46 -8.13 -26.80
CA ASP A 893 -28.56 -8.36 -27.74
C ASP A 893 -29.92 -8.49 -27.03
N GLU A 894 -30.99 -8.62 -27.83
CA GLU A 894 -32.38 -8.81 -27.36
C GLU A 894 -32.56 -10.05 -26.47
N LYS A 895 -31.62 -11.01 -26.50
CA LYS A 895 -31.64 -12.24 -25.70
C LYS A 895 -30.75 -12.12 -24.45
N GLY A 896 -30.21 -10.94 -24.17
CA GLY A 896 -29.32 -10.69 -23.03
C GLY A 896 -27.92 -11.28 -23.21
N LYS A 897 -27.53 -11.63 -24.43
CA LYS A 897 -26.23 -12.17 -24.75
C LYS A 897 -25.24 -11.03 -24.97
N PHE A 898 -24.08 -11.12 -24.31
CA PHE A 898 -23.05 -10.10 -24.42
C PHE A 898 -22.42 -10.03 -25.81
N ARG A 899 -22.00 -8.83 -26.18
CA ARG A 899 -21.24 -8.49 -27.39
C ARG A 899 -20.15 -9.50 -27.71
N CYS A 900 -19.30 -9.83 -26.73
CA CYS A 900 -18.18 -10.77 -26.86
C CYS A 900 -18.64 -12.21 -27.17
N GLU A 901 -19.86 -12.57 -26.79
CA GLU A 901 -20.41 -13.90 -27.08
C GLU A 901 -21.00 -14.02 -28.49
N LEU A 902 -21.36 -12.90 -29.11
CA LEU A 902 -21.90 -12.86 -30.48
C LEU A 902 -20.78 -12.87 -31.52
N LEU A 903 -19.64 -12.27 -31.19
CA LEU A 903 -18.43 -12.26 -32.01
C LEU A 903 -17.74 -13.65 -32.09
N LYS A 904 -18.22 -14.67 -31.35
CA LYS A 904 -17.64 -16.03 -31.26
C LYS A 904 -17.56 -16.84 -32.57
N ASN A 905 -18.26 -16.45 -33.64
CA ASN A 905 -18.47 -17.32 -34.81
C ASN A 905 -17.60 -17.01 -36.06
N ASN A 906 -16.70 -16.02 -36.04
CA ASN A 906 -15.84 -15.73 -37.18
C ASN A 906 -14.35 -15.73 -36.79
N GLU A 907 -13.63 -16.80 -37.16
CA GLU A 907 -12.15 -16.87 -37.04
C GLU A 907 -11.44 -15.87 -37.97
N SER A 908 -12.17 -15.21 -38.89
CA SER A 908 -11.64 -14.25 -39.86
C SER A 908 -11.34 -12.86 -39.29
N PHE A 909 -11.84 -12.50 -38.10
CA PHE A 909 -11.58 -11.19 -37.47
C PHE A 909 -10.15 -11.04 -36.89
N TYR A 910 -9.33 -12.11 -36.97
CA TYR A 910 -8.04 -12.22 -36.28
C TYR A 910 -6.85 -12.45 -37.22
N ARG A 911 -6.72 -11.65 -38.28
CA ARG A 911 -5.47 -11.56 -39.07
C ARG A 911 -4.93 -10.13 -39.06
N PRO A 912 -3.58 -10.00 -39.10
CA PRO A 912 -2.71 -9.06 -38.37
C PRO A 912 -3.13 -7.61 -38.21
#